data_AF-A0A7C6XIF4-F1
#
_entry.id   AF-A0A7C6XIF4-F1
#
_cell.length_a   1.000
_cell.length_b   1.000
_cell.length_c   1.000
_cell.angle_alpha   90.00
_cell.angle_beta   90.00
_cell.angle_gamma   90.00
#
_symmetry.space_group_name_H-M   'P 1'
#
loop_
_entity.id
_entity.type
_entity.pdbx_description
1 polymer ?
#
loop_
_entity_poly.entity_id
_entity_poly.type
_entity_poly.pdbx_seq_one_letter_code
_entity_poly.pdbx_strand_id
1 'polypeptide(L)'
;GRLTFGLPAPPADELTVLRLYAEVTDSRLRTARAMDAVAITPHPIQLAAVPEAGALVPGVENRVYIAARYPDGAPARATVRYALGGKTGKAETSALGVASLTLVPDDAQIPIALTASDAQGRVGVYQATLPVARISPTALAIREKLRVLNGRPDRGRITSPILIRPDRGLYRPGDTLRVEVLSPELEGTLYVDGEAGGQMVFARSVRVESGRASLQLRLPDGVLGTTRIRAYALGAWGDLPYAERAIFVRPAATPRPSVQPSQPAYEPGQSAEVTLHGGEPGILGLQLARAEGERPLSEPTLGVPGVFLAPLRPGVPGAMAGAEEAAWQHAGEDERQEAALAALALVPRLEGWSLHEDTYAHKRAHLQERRAASWAWLRWLVLLLLAGLWLLAARLFPHPERSGGRSNGADSAIASTGRFVIPAIVVALAATLLFRLAGPEPVSRRPDRAHSLSAALQEERKREAQALARQMPVLPPIVPASVPVPEIALWELGARPGARAQERRAIVIPREAGQWHLFADLLSGRDAPARAAVPLRVETDLAVEFRPPAVARPGDVISVSVRVRNPYAASQTARLKLMAGPGAVVIGESILSEALPGGAGITRHFRVSLPGPPGRVFLTLAATGRRRTVTLRREIELLPASPETTVTHAGQVTGSVSRTIDLPKGVRQATLSLQPSPGAIAAARLRSLPEELVLSTLERAAGLDIARMAATSQQAGSSAVQALERRFLALLACRHESGAFASRPGDKPDVVSTAYAVAILEAAQDAVPGAQPVARAARRWLQQQRRSNAGWPSPWGKTPADAALVAWALGLDTPPSRDLRARYRVEGSRWEDPYLLSLTALGIGGEPERSDVNPQASPGPGPSLLRRIADQAVAASAGQKWLSSLRTIQGLDGEASATEATALAVLALAPHAEHRKRAEDGARYLATTRQPDGGWGNLLNTALALRALASVAPEKPALGAVEVSLNGKKVARLDANQLSVELHS
;
A
#
# COMPACT_ATOMS: atom_id res chain seq x y z
N GLY A 1 -15.92 -23.77 -29.50
CA GLY A 1 -15.08 -24.60 -30.38
C GLY A 1 -13.78 -24.94 -29.67
N ARG A 2 -13.01 -25.92 -30.17
CA ARG A 2 -11.70 -26.29 -29.63
C ARG A 2 -10.62 -25.66 -30.52
N LEU A 3 -9.77 -24.82 -29.95
CA LEU A 3 -8.58 -24.28 -30.61
C LEU A 3 -7.37 -25.09 -30.12
N THR A 4 -6.56 -25.58 -31.06
CA THR A 4 -5.34 -26.33 -30.76
C THR A 4 -4.17 -25.59 -31.40
N PHE A 5 -3.11 -25.32 -30.64
CA PHE A 5 -1.90 -24.68 -31.14
C PHE A 5 -0.68 -25.43 -30.59
N GLY A 6 0.40 -25.48 -31.39
CA GLY A 6 1.67 -26.04 -30.96
C GLY A 6 2.44 -25.05 -30.11
N LEU A 7 3.15 -25.55 -29.10
CA LEU A 7 4.05 -24.73 -28.28
C LEU A 7 5.46 -24.75 -28.87
N PRO A 8 6.20 -23.61 -28.87
CA PRO A 8 7.62 -23.62 -29.21
C PRO A 8 8.41 -24.42 -28.16
N ALA A 9 9.54 -25.01 -28.58
CA ALA A 9 10.46 -25.63 -27.63
C ALA A 9 10.97 -24.58 -26.63
N PRO A 10 11.00 -24.87 -25.32
CA PRO A 10 11.52 -23.93 -24.33
C PRO A 10 13.01 -23.65 -24.61
N PRO A 11 13.52 -22.47 -24.25
CA PRO A 11 14.97 -22.24 -24.21
C PRO A 11 15.63 -23.30 -23.32
N ALA A 12 16.84 -23.74 -23.69
CA ALA A 12 17.57 -24.75 -22.93
C ALA A 12 17.79 -24.27 -21.48
N ASP A 13 17.63 -25.20 -20.54
CA ASP A 13 17.95 -25.08 -19.11
C ASP A 13 17.06 -24.18 -18.21
N GLU A 14 15.99 -23.56 -18.71
CA GLU A 14 15.12 -22.69 -17.88
C GLU A 14 13.65 -23.14 -17.78
N LEU A 15 13.08 -23.03 -16.57
CA LEU A 15 11.63 -23.09 -16.36
C LEU A 15 11.01 -21.81 -16.92
N THR A 16 10.22 -21.94 -17.97
CA THR A 16 9.56 -20.81 -18.65
C THR A 16 8.06 -20.86 -18.39
N VAL A 17 7.46 -19.71 -18.06
CA VAL A 17 6.00 -19.60 -17.93
C VAL A 17 5.42 -19.03 -19.21
N LEU A 18 4.66 -19.86 -19.93
CA LEU A 18 3.88 -19.41 -21.07
C LEU A 18 2.54 -18.86 -20.59
N ARG A 19 2.22 -17.61 -20.96
CA ARG A 19 0.91 -17.01 -20.70
C ARG A 19 0.05 -17.06 -21.96
N LEU A 20 -1.12 -17.67 -21.84
CA LEU A 20 -2.12 -17.79 -22.89
C LEU A 20 -3.21 -16.77 -22.64
N TYR A 21 -3.39 -15.85 -23.59
CA TYR A 21 -4.47 -14.87 -23.56
C TYR A 21 -5.52 -15.24 -24.60
N ALA A 22 -6.77 -15.37 -24.16
CA ALA A 22 -7.91 -15.59 -25.03
C ALA A 22 -8.90 -14.43 -24.88
N GLU A 23 -9.28 -13.83 -26.01
CA GLU A 23 -10.33 -12.83 -26.08
C GLU A 23 -11.43 -13.34 -27.00
N VAL A 24 -12.66 -13.40 -26.48
CA VAL A 24 -13.83 -13.86 -27.23
C VAL A 24 -14.86 -12.75 -27.24
N THR A 25 -15.15 -12.23 -28.42
CA THR A 25 -16.19 -11.22 -28.63
C THR A 25 -17.42 -11.89 -29.22
N ASP A 26 -18.57 -11.75 -28.55
CA ASP A 26 -19.83 -12.26 -29.08
C ASP A 26 -20.36 -11.38 -30.23
N SER A 27 -21.41 -11.84 -30.91
CA SER A 27 -22.06 -11.09 -32.01
C SER A 27 -22.71 -9.76 -31.59
N ARG A 28 -22.69 -9.44 -30.31
CA ARG A 28 -23.19 -8.18 -29.73
C ARG A 28 -22.06 -7.29 -29.23
N LEU A 29 -20.83 -7.54 -29.69
CA LEU A 29 -19.62 -6.79 -29.33
C LEU A 29 -19.30 -6.84 -27.82
N ARG A 30 -19.76 -7.88 -27.11
CA ARG A 30 -19.35 -8.10 -25.72
C ARG A 30 -18.13 -8.99 -25.69
N THR A 31 -17.08 -8.48 -25.08
CA THR A 31 -15.78 -9.13 -25.01
C THR A 31 -15.61 -9.80 -23.65
N ALA A 32 -15.35 -11.11 -23.66
CA ALA A 32 -14.84 -11.84 -22.52
C ALA A 32 -13.34 -12.10 -22.71
N ARG A 33 -12.56 -11.89 -21.65
CA ARG A 33 -11.12 -12.14 -21.65
C ARG A 33 -10.80 -13.21 -20.62
N ALA A 34 -9.94 -14.13 -20.99
CA ALA A 34 -9.38 -15.12 -20.08
C ALA A 34 -7.87 -15.18 -20.29
N MET A 35 -7.15 -15.42 -19.19
CA MET A 35 -5.72 -15.67 -19.21
C MET A 35 -5.44 -16.93 -18.42
N ASP A 36 -4.61 -17.81 -18.98
CA ASP A 36 -4.05 -18.96 -18.27
C ASP A 36 -2.53 -18.97 -18.40
N ALA A 37 -1.85 -19.71 -17.53
CA ALA A 37 -0.40 -19.81 -17.54
C ALA A 37 0.04 -21.27 -17.38
N VAL A 38 0.99 -21.69 -18.22
CA VAL A 38 1.53 -23.06 -18.23
C VAL A 38 3.04 -22.99 -18.07
N ALA A 39 3.59 -23.72 -17.09
CA ALA A 39 5.03 -23.88 -16.93
C ALA A 39 5.55 -24.93 -17.92
N ILE A 40 6.63 -24.59 -18.64
CA ILE A 40 7.30 -25.46 -19.61
C ILE A 40 8.76 -25.58 -19.16
N THR A 41 9.28 -26.81 -19.09
CA THR A 41 10.68 -27.06 -18.71
C THR A 41 11.22 -28.31 -19.41
N PRO A 42 12.51 -28.32 -19.79
CA PRO A 42 13.19 -29.53 -20.25
C PRO A 42 13.47 -30.53 -19.12
N HIS A 43 13.38 -30.09 -17.85
CA HIS A 43 13.62 -30.91 -16.66
C HIS A 43 12.32 -31.08 -15.86
N PRO A 44 11.51 -32.11 -16.17
CA PRO A 44 10.24 -32.35 -15.48
C PRO A 44 10.38 -32.61 -13.97
N ILE A 45 11.57 -32.92 -13.45
CA ILE A 45 11.83 -32.96 -12.01
C ILE A 45 12.78 -31.80 -11.66
N GLN A 46 12.28 -30.87 -10.87
CA GLN A 46 13.03 -29.76 -10.30
C GLN A 46 13.68 -30.20 -8.99
N LEU A 47 15.01 -30.07 -8.91
CA LEU A 47 15.80 -30.50 -7.77
C LEU A 47 16.41 -29.30 -7.05
N ALA A 48 16.59 -29.42 -5.74
CA ALA A 48 17.38 -28.49 -4.94
C ALA A 48 18.13 -29.23 -3.83
N ALA A 49 19.28 -28.69 -3.42
CA ALA A 49 20.09 -29.20 -2.33
C ALA A 49 20.29 -28.13 -1.26
N VAL A 50 19.90 -28.42 -0.02
CA VAL A 50 19.86 -27.46 1.08
C VAL A 50 20.64 -27.99 2.29
N PRO A 51 21.77 -27.38 2.67
CA PRO A 51 22.46 -27.71 3.90
C PRO A 51 21.60 -27.41 5.14
N GLU A 52 21.66 -28.25 6.17
CA GLU A 52 20.83 -28.09 7.38
C GLU A 52 21.07 -26.79 8.14
N ALA A 53 22.27 -26.21 8.06
CA ALA A 53 22.58 -24.92 8.64
C ALA A 53 22.46 -23.76 7.63
N GLY A 54 21.96 -23.99 6.42
CA GLY A 54 21.99 -23.05 5.29
C GLY A 54 23.37 -22.92 4.61
N ALA A 55 24.43 -23.33 5.31
CA ALA A 55 25.77 -23.54 4.79
C ALA A 55 26.41 -24.74 5.47
N LEU A 56 27.40 -25.37 4.84
CA LEU A 56 28.16 -26.48 5.38
C LEU A 56 29.11 -26.00 6.48
N VAL A 57 29.10 -26.65 7.63
CA VAL A 57 29.98 -26.37 8.78
C VAL A 57 31.19 -27.31 8.74
N PRO A 58 32.42 -26.82 8.53
CA PRO A 58 33.63 -27.66 8.46
C PRO A 58 33.85 -28.50 9.72
N GLY A 59 34.46 -29.68 9.57
CA GLY A 59 34.92 -30.52 10.69
C GLY A 59 33.82 -31.23 11.49
N VAL A 60 32.54 -31.06 11.14
CA VAL A 60 31.41 -31.78 11.74
C VAL A 60 30.53 -32.41 10.66
N GLU A 61 29.78 -33.45 11.02
CA GLU A 61 28.82 -34.06 10.10
C GLU A 61 27.68 -33.09 9.82
N ASN A 62 27.44 -32.80 8.54
CA ASN A 62 26.36 -31.98 8.03
C ASN A 62 25.35 -32.86 7.30
N ARG A 63 24.07 -32.50 7.41
CA ARG A 63 22.98 -33.02 6.58
C ARG A 63 22.70 -32.07 5.41
N VAL A 64 22.53 -32.62 4.23
CA VAL A 64 22.07 -31.91 3.03
C VAL A 64 20.75 -32.53 2.60
N TYR A 65 19.69 -31.73 2.65
CA TYR A 65 18.36 -32.14 2.20
C TYR A 65 18.24 -31.95 0.69
N ILE A 66 17.81 -32.99 0.00
CA ILE A 66 17.44 -32.97 -1.41
C ILE A 66 15.93 -32.83 -1.50
N ALA A 67 15.46 -31.83 -2.24
CA ALA A 67 14.06 -31.63 -2.57
C ALA A 67 13.83 -31.93 -4.05
N ALA A 68 12.82 -32.73 -4.36
CA ALA A 68 12.41 -33.06 -5.73
C ALA A 68 10.92 -32.71 -5.92
N ARG A 69 10.62 -31.88 -6.92
CA ARG A 69 9.26 -31.43 -7.24
C ARG A 69 8.99 -31.40 -8.74
N TYR A 70 7.73 -31.52 -9.10
CA TYR A 70 7.25 -31.26 -10.46
C TYR A 70 6.99 -29.74 -10.66
N PRO A 71 6.90 -29.25 -11.90
CA PRO A 71 6.73 -27.81 -12.19
C PRO A 71 5.40 -27.22 -11.69
N ASP A 72 4.41 -28.07 -11.43
CA ASP A 72 3.14 -27.72 -10.80
C ASP A 72 3.24 -27.61 -9.27
N GLY A 73 4.42 -27.85 -8.70
CA GLY A 73 4.70 -27.81 -7.28
C GLY A 73 4.49 -29.14 -6.55
N ALA A 74 3.97 -30.18 -7.20
CA ALA A 74 3.72 -31.47 -6.54
C ALA A 74 5.05 -32.17 -6.15
N PRO A 75 5.10 -32.90 -5.02
CA PRO A 75 6.28 -33.65 -4.61
C PRO A 75 6.59 -34.77 -5.60
N ALA A 76 7.88 -34.94 -5.94
CA ALA A 76 8.34 -35.97 -6.87
C ALA A 76 9.01 -37.13 -6.12
N ARG A 77 8.41 -38.33 -6.21
CA ARG A 77 9.02 -39.57 -5.73
C ARG A 77 9.96 -40.11 -6.81
N ALA A 78 11.26 -40.05 -6.56
CA ALA A 78 12.30 -40.29 -7.55
C ALA A 78 13.55 -40.92 -6.91
N THR A 79 14.27 -41.70 -7.71
CA THR A 79 15.60 -42.18 -7.35
C THR A 79 16.62 -41.12 -7.77
N VAL A 80 17.33 -40.55 -6.80
CA VAL A 80 18.35 -39.52 -6.98
C VAL A 80 19.74 -40.14 -6.95
N ARG A 81 20.45 -40.09 -8.07
CA ARG A 81 21.90 -40.34 -8.12
C ARG A 81 22.61 -39.05 -7.75
N TYR A 82 23.55 -39.10 -6.82
CA TYR A 82 24.27 -37.91 -6.36
C TYR A 82 25.78 -38.08 -6.51
N ALA A 83 26.47 -36.96 -6.76
CA ALA A 83 27.90 -36.79 -6.59
C ALA A 83 28.12 -35.60 -5.64
N LEU A 84 28.68 -35.86 -4.46
CA LEU A 84 28.83 -34.88 -3.39
C LEU A 84 30.20 -35.07 -2.72
N GLY A 85 31.07 -34.05 -2.77
CA GLY A 85 32.38 -34.09 -2.11
C GLY A 85 33.26 -35.26 -2.55
N GLY A 86 33.21 -35.62 -3.84
CA GLY A 86 33.95 -36.75 -4.42
C GLY A 86 33.32 -38.14 -4.18
N LYS A 87 32.25 -38.24 -3.37
CA LYS A 87 31.48 -39.48 -3.20
C LYS A 87 30.32 -39.53 -4.18
N THR A 88 30.06 -40.71 -4.76
CA THR A 88 28.87 -40.96 -5.58
C THR A 88 27.97 -41.99 -4.93
N GLY A 89 26.66 -41.87 -5.11
CA GLY A 89 25.69 -42.78 -4.52
C GLY A 89 24.28 -42.63 -5.06
N LYS A 90 23.33 -43.32 -4.42
CA LYS A 90 21.90 -43.26 -4.72
C LYS A 90 21.11 -43.00 -3.45
N ALA A 91 20.07 -42.17 -3.56
CA ALA A 91 19.08 -41.92 -2.51
C ALA A 91 17.68 -41.99 -3.12
N GLU A 92 16.67 -42.33 -2.33
CA GLU A 92 15.27 -42.28 -2.75
C GLU A 92 14.56 -41.12 -2.06
N THR A 93 13.78 -40.35 -2.80
CA THR A 93 12.91 -39.35 -2.19
C THR A 93 11.64 -39.97 -1.62
N SER A 94 11.22 -39.48 -0.47
CA SER A 94 9.99 -39.89 0.21
C SER A 94 8.72 -39.52 -0.58
N ALA A 95 7.55 -39.89 -0.06
CA ALA A 95 6.26 -39.45 -0.62
C ALA A 95 6.11 -37.92 -0.68
N LEU A 96 6.89 -37.19 0.14
CA LEU A 96 6.93 -35.73 0.17
C LEU A 96 8.04 -35.13 -0.72
N GLY A 97 8.72 -35.98 -1.50
CA GLY A 97 9.77 -35.56 -2.44
C GLY A 97 11.05 -35.11 -1.74
N VAL A 98 11.36 -35.64 -0.55
CA VAL A 98 12.55 -35.26 0.23
C VAL A 98 13.46 -36.46 0.45
N ALA A 99 14.78 -36.26 0.36
CA ALA A 99 15.80 -37.19 0.80
C ALA A 99 16.88 -36.44 1.59
N SER A 100 17.65 -37.12 2.44
CA SER A 100 18.79 -36.54 3.14
C SER A 100 20.10 -37.27 2.82
N LEU A 101 21.17 -36.49 2.71
CA LEU A 101 22.55 -36.97 2.57
C LEU A 101 23.40 -36.45 3.73
N THR A 102 24.43 -37.20 4.13
CA THR A 102 25.39 -36.76 5.15
C THR A 102 26.79 -36.60 4.57
N LEU A 103 27.52 -35.59 5.06
CA LEU A 103 28.95 -35.41 4.79
C LEU A 103 29.68 -34.68 5.92
N VAL A 104 30.97 -34.91 6.07
CA VAL A 104 31.87 -34.09 6.90
C VAL A 104 32.73 -33.26 5.93
N PRO A 105 32.63 -31.92 5.92
CA PRO A 105 33.35 -31.08 4.98
C PRO A 105 34.72 -30.61 5.54
N ASP A 106 35.75 -30.60 4.68
CA ASP A 106 37.14 -30.26 5.03
C ASP A 106 37.49 -28.77 4.76
N ASP A 107 36.50 -27.87 4.86
CA ASP A 107 36.58 -26.40 4.66
C ASP A 107 36.65 -25.88 3.18
N ALA A 108 36.66 -26.79 2.20
CA ALA A 108 36.57 -26.43 0.77
C ALA A 108 35.11 -26.26 0.30
N GLN A 109 34.88 -25.40 -0.70
CA GLN A 109 33.60 -25.36 -1.42
C GLN A 109 33.31 -26.71 -2.07
N ILE A 110 32.15 -27.29 -1.78
CA ILE A 110 31.82 -28.65 -2.21
C ILE A 110 30.82 -28.60 -3.36
N PRO A 111 31.19 -29.05 -4.57
CA PRO A 111 30.23 -29.22 -5.65
C PRO A 111 29.27 -30.38 -5.34
N ILE A 112 28.02 -30.20 -5.73
CA ILE A 112 26.99 -31.22 -5.73
C ILE A 112 26.39 -31.35 -7.14
N ALA A 113 26.30 -32.58 -7.63
CA ALA A 113 25.56 -32.92 -8.85
C ALA A 113 24.53 -33.99 -8.54
N LEU A 114 23.28 -33.77 -8.95
CA LEU A 114 22.14 -34.65 -8.73
C LEU A 114 21.51 -35.02 -10.07
N THR A 115 21.07 -36.25 -10.19
CA THR A 115 20.25 -36.74 -11.30
C THR A 115 19.12 -37.59 -10.75
N ALA A 116 17.89 -37.11 -10.87
CA ALA A 116 16.69 -37.80 -10.41
C ALA A 116 15.95 -38.46 -11.57
N SER A 117 15.39 -39.65 -11.34
CA SER A 117 14.47 -40.32 -12.26
C SER A 117 13.26 -40.83 -11.50
N ASP A 118 12.06 -40.57 -12.00
CA ASP A 118 10.82 -41.17 -11.47
C ASP A 118 10.44 -42.47 -12.19
N ALA A 119 9.37 -43.12 -11.72
CA ALA A 119 8.86 -44.38 -12.26
C ALA A 119 8.27 -44.23 -13.69
N GLN A 120 7.95 -43.01 -14.11
CA GLN A 120 7.42 -42.68 -15.44
C GLN A 120 8.54 -42.28 -16.42
N GLY A 121 9.82 -42.40 -16.02
CA GLY A 121 10.98 -42.07 -16.85
C GLY A 121 11.26 -40.58 -16.99
N ARG A 122 10.63 -39.73 -16.16
CA ARG A 122 10.92 -38.29 -16.13
C ARG A 122 12.24 -38.08 -15.40
N VAL A 123 13.07 -37.16 -15.92
CA VAL A 123 14.42 -36.92 -15.41
C VAL A 123 14.60 -35.47 -14.99
N GLY A 124 15.32 -35.26 -13.89
CA GLY A 124 15.79 -33.96 -13.42
C GLY A 124 17.29 -33.96 -13.20
N VAL A 125 17.96 -32.86 -13.52
CA VAL A 125 19.40 -32.68 -13.28
C VAL A 125 19.60 -31.40 -12.50
N TYR A 126 20.53 -31.42 -11.54
CA TYR A 126 20.88 -30.24 -10.75
C TYR A 126 22.37 -30.23 -10.45
N GLN A 127 23.00 -29.08 -10.61
CA GLN A 127 24.41 -28.87 -10.28
C GLN A 127 24.55 -27.55 -9.51
N ALA A 128 25.24 -27.59 -8.38
CA ALA A 128 25.50 -26.41 -7.57
C ALA A 128 26.80 -26.56 -6.78
N THR A 129 27.26 -25.45 -6.20
CA THR A 129 28.32 -25.45 -5.20
C THR A 129 27.71 -25.08 -3.86
N LEU A 130 27.77 -25.98 -2.89
CA LEU A 130 27.21 -25.75 -1.56
C LEU A 130 28.04 -24.69 -0.81
N PRO A 131 27.40 -23.67 -0.21
CA PRO A 131 28.12 -22.68 0.58
C PRO A 131 28.70 -23.33 1.83
N VAL A 132 29.87 -22.87 2.24
CA VAL A 132 30.54 -23.28 3.50
C VAL A 132 30.47 -22.09 4.45
N ALA A 133 30.15 -22.33 5.71
CA ALA A 133 30.13 -21.31 6.75
C ALA A 133 31.56 -20.81 6.99
N ARG A 134 31.93 -19.70 6.34
CA ARG A 134 33.26 -19.09 6.49
C ARG A 134 33.29 -18.14 7.68
N ILE A 135 34.45 -18.06 8.32
CA ILE A 135 34.81 -16.95 9.20
C ILE A 135 34.81 -15.66 8.37
N SER A 136 34.13 -14.61 8.85
CA SER A 136 34.05 -13.33 8.14
C SER A 136 35.45 -12.84 7.72
N PRO A 137 35.67 -12.40 6.47
CA PRO A 137 36.96 -11.87 6.01
C PRO A 137 37.48 -10.73 6.89
N THR A 138 36.57 -9.97 7.51
CA THR A 138 36.91 -8.87 8.41
C THR A 138 37.42 -9.36 9.77
N ALA A 139 36.90 -10.48 10.29
CA ALA A 139 37.45 -11.14 11.48
C ALA A 139 38.85 -11.72 11.19
N LEU A 140 39.07 -12.23 9.97
CA LEU A 140 40.38 -12.70 9.51
C LEU A 140 41.40 -11.55 9.36
N ALA A 141 40.98 -10.38 8.87
CA ALA A 141 41.83 -9.20 8.78
C ALA A 141 42.21 -8.61 10.16
N ILE A 142 41.31 -8.74 11.15
CA ILE A 142 41.58 -8.37 12.54
C ILE A 142 42.63 -9.32 13.16
N ARG A 143 42.56 -10.64 12.88
CA ARG A 143 43.59 -11.62 13.26
C ARG A 143 44.98 -11.21 12.75
N GLU A 144 45.06 -10.79 11.48
CA GLU A 144 46.34 -10.44 10.87
C GLU A 144 46.93 -9.14 11.44
N LYS A 145 46.08 -8.13 11.70
CA LYS A 145 46.50 -6.89 12.37
C LYS A 145 46.87 -7.08 13.85
N LEU A 146 46.14 -7.92 14.59
CA LEU A 146 46.44 -8.20 16.01
C LEU A 146 47.71 -9.05 16.18
N ARG A 147 47.99 -9.96 15.24
CA ARG A 147 49.26 -10.73 15.18
C ARG A 147 50.48 -9.82 15.06
N VAL A 148 50.36 -8.72 14.31
CA VAL A 148 51.44 -7.75 14.09
C VAL A 148 51.64 -6.82 15.29
N LEU A 149 50.60 -6.55 16.09
CA LEU A 149 50.65 -5.58 17.20
C LEU A 149 51.09 -6.16 18.55
N ASN A 150 50.78 -7.44 18.86
CA ASN A 150 50.97 -7.96 20.21
C ASN A 150 52.16 -8.92 20.41
N GLY A 151 52.89 -9.30 19.35
CA GLY A 151 54.14 -10.09 19.45
C GLY A 151 54.03 -11.45 20.15
N ARG A 152 52.83 -11.89 20.53
CA ARG A 152 52.53 -13.18 21.15
C ARG A 152 51.43 -13.88 20.35
N PRO A 153 51.50 -15.20 20.17
CA PRO A 153 50.37 -15.97 19.65
C PRO A 153 49.27 -15.97 20.72
N ASP A 154 48.36 -15.00 20.64
CA ASP A 154 47.16 -15.03 21.48
C ASP A 154 46.30 -16.23 21.06
N ARG A 155 46.08 -17.15 22.00
CA ARG A 155 45.11 -18.27 21.94
C ARG A 155 43.66 -17.76 22.06
N GLY A 156 43.37 -16.58 21.52
CA GLY A 156 42.01 -16.05 21.44
C GLY A 156 41.27 -16.74 20.29
N ARG A 157 40.54 -17.82 20.61
CA ARG A 157 39.57 -18.45 19.71
C ARG A 157 38.55 -17.40 19.27
N ILE A 158 38.54 -17.03 17.99
CA ILE A 158 37.43 -16.27 17.39
C ILE A 158 36.82 -17.09 16.24
N THR A 159 35.50 -17.29 16.37
CA THR A 159 34.50 -17.80 15.42
C THR A 159 34.66 -19.23 14.91
N SER A 160 34.51 -20.20 15.80
CA SER A 160 34.12 -21.55 15.41
C SER A 160 32.67 -21.51 14.87
N PRO A 161 32.38 -22.07 13.69
CA PRO A 161 31.01 -22.16 13.20
C PRO A 161 30.17 -23.04 14.14
N ILE A 162 28.89 -22.68 14.30
CA ILE A 162 27.94 -23.38 15.16
C ILE A 162 26.87 -24.03 14.27
N LEU A 163 26.58 -25.30 14.51
CA LEU A 163 25.48 -26.03 13.89
C LEU A 163 24.45 -26.40 14.96
N ILE A 164 23.20 -26.00 14.77
CA ILE A 164 22.08 -26.35 15.67
C ILE A 164 21.26 -27.44 15.00
N ARG A 165 21.19 -28.63 15.62
CA ARG A 165 20.47 -29.80 15.14
C ARG A 165 19.35 -30.18 16.11
N PRO A 166 18.10 -29.80 15.83
CA PRO A 166 16.95 -30.35 16.53
C PRO A 166 16.72 -31.80 16.11
N ASP A 167 16.16 -32.62 17.01
CA ASP A 167 15.82 -34.01 16.71
C ASP A 167 14.61 -34.11 15.77
N ARG A 168 13.69 -33.14 15.85
CA ARG A 168 12.46 -33.06 15.04
C ARG A 168 12.27 -31.68 14.41
N GLY A 169 11.51 -31.64 13.31
CA GLY A 169 11.09 -30.39 12.66
C GLY A 169 9.73 -29.90 13.17
N LEU A 170 8.83 -30.83 13.52
CA LEU A 170 7.49 -30.55 14.01
C LEU A 170 7.35 -31.00 15.47
N TYR A 171 6.92 -30.08 16.32
CA TYR A 171 6.60 -30.32 17.73
C TYR A 171 5.15 -29.97 18.02
N ARG A 172 4.67 -30.37 19.20
CA ARG A 172 3.41 -29.93 19.81
C ARG A 172 3.71 -29.20 21.13
N PRO A 173 2.79 -28.35 21.60
CA PRO A 173 2.87 -27.79 22.95
C PRO A 173 3.04 -28.91 23.98
N GLY A 174 3.97 -28.74 24.90
CA GLY A 174 4.30 -29.75 25.91
C GLY A 174 5.27 -30.85 25.46
N ASP A 175 5.65 -30.92 24.18
CA ASP A 175 6.68 -31.86 23.71
C ASP A 175 8.04 -31.52 24.33
N THR A 176 8.91 -32.53 24.43
CA THR A 176 10.30 -32.33 24.84
C THR A 176 11.14 -32.00 23.62
N LEU A 177 11.61 -30.76 23.53
CA LEU A 177 12.58 -30.30 22.54
C LEU A 177 13.96 -30.89 22.87
N ARG A 178 14.58 -31.59 21.93
CA ARG A 178 15.97 -32.05 22.03
C ARG A 178 16.81 -31.40 20.93
N VAL A 179 17.86 -30.71 21.33
CA VAL A 179 18.73 -29.96 20.42
C VAL A 179 20.18 -30.34 20.70
N GLU A 180 20.89 -30.74 19.68
CA GLU A 180 22.34 -30.83 19.68
C GLU A 180 22.93 -29.57 19.07
N VAL A 181 23.97 -29.04 19.71
CA VAL A 181 24.78 -27.96 19.15
C VAL A 181 26.19 -28.49 18.91
N LEU A 182 26.62 -28.45 17.66
CA LEU A 182 27.95 -28.89 17.23
C LEU A 182 28.80 -27.68 16.89
N SER A 183 30.01 -27.62 17.43
CA SER A 183 30.99 -26.61 17.08
C SER A 183 32.39 -27.17 17.29
N PRO A 184 33.16 -27.45 16.22
CA PRO A 184 34.37 -28.29 16.29
C PRO A 184 35.50 -27.69 17.15
N GLU A 185 35.51 -26.37 17.32
CA GLU A 185 36.60 -25.63 17.96
C GLU A 185 36.16 -24.82 19.18
N LEU A 186 34.87 -24.83 19.53
CA LEU A 186 34.34 -24.09 20.68
C LEU A 186 34.31 -24.98 21.93
N GLU A 187 34.76 -24.46 23.07
CA GLU A 187 34.65 -25.11 24.39
C GLU A 187 34.18 -24.05 25.41
N GLY A 188 33.44 -24.48 26.44
CA GLY A 188 32.95 -23.59 27.49
C GLY A 188 31.44 -23.37 27.44
N THR A 189 30.97 -22.23 27.95
CA THR A 189 29.53 -21.94 28.09
C THR A 189 28.96 -21.36 26.79
N LEU A 190 27.93 -22.02 26.27
CA LEU A 190 27.12 -21.60 25.14
C LEU A 190 25.71 -21.22 25.63
N TYR A 191 25.15 -20.14 25.11
CA TYR A 191 23.79 -19.71 25.41
C TYR A 191 22.87 -20.15 24.28
N VAL A 192 21.73 -20.76 24.63
CA VAL A 192 20.71 -21.20 23.70
C VAL A 192 19.38 -20.57 24.11
N ASP A 193 18.79 -19.81 23.19
CA ASP A 193 17.47 -19.20 23.38
C ASP A 193 16.45 -19.69 22.36
N GLY A 194 15.18 -19.53 22.70
CA GLY A 194 14.04 -19.86 21.87
C GLY A 194 13.12 -18.64 21.74
N GLU A 195 12.74 -18.28 20.52
CA GLU A 195 11.85 -17.15 20.22
C GLU A 195 10.66 -17.62 19.37
N ALA A 196 9.44 -17.32 19.80
CA ALA A 196 8.22 -17.55 19.04
C ALA A 196 7.41 -16.26 18.96
N GLY A 197 7.00 -15.84 17.76
CA GLY A 197 6.18 -14.64 17.57
C GLY A 197 6.82 -13.33 18.09
N GLY A 198 8.15 -13.23 18.11
CA GLY A 198 8.87 -12.07 18.66
C GLY A 198 9.01 -12.07 20.18
N GLN A 199 8.56 -13.13 20.87
CA GLN A 199 8.68 -13.28 22.32
C GLN A 199 9.67 -14.39 22.67
N MET A 200 10.48 -14.16 23.69
CA MET A 200 11.38 -15.19 24.24
C MET A 200 10.56 -16.27 24.95
N VAL A 201 10.72 -17.51 24.53
CA VAL A 201 10.06 -18.70 25.08
C VAL A 201 10.95 -19.37 26.13
N PHE A 202 12.25 -19.46 25.86
CA PHE A 202 13.23 -20.01 26.79
C PHE A 202 14.60 -19.38 26.57
N ALA A 203 15.44 -19.42 27.60
CA ALA A 203 16.87 -19.13 27.55
C ALA A 203 17.60 -20.06 28.51
N ARG A 204 18.65 -20.74 28.04
CA ARG A 204 19.43 -21.72 28.79
C ARG A 204 20.92 -21.55 28.46
N SER A 205 21.78 -21.86 29.41
CA SER A 205 23.19 -22.06 29.15
C SER A 205 23.50 -23.55 29.12
N VAL A 206 24.33 -23.97 28.18
CA VAL A 206 24.83 -25.34 28.04
C VAL A 206 26.35 -25.30 27.98
N ARG A 207 27.00 -26.33 28.51
CA ARG A 207 28.45 -26.47 28.42
C ARG A 207 28.78 -27.29 27.17
N VAL A 208 29.70 -26.78 26.36
CA VAL A 208 30.26 -27.48 25.21
C VAL A 208 31.48 -28.25 25.69
N GLU A 209 31.48 -29.55 25.41
CA GLU A 209 32.56 -30.48 25.71
C GLU A 209 32.88 -31.29 24.46
N SER A 210 34.15 -31.33 24.04
CA SER A 210 34.57 -32.01 22.80
C SER A 210 33.81 -31.51 21.56
N GLY A 211 33.58 -30.20 21.51
CA GLY A 211 32.84 -29.54 20.43
C GLY A 211 31.35 -29.92 20.30
N ARG A 212 30.74 -30.52 21.33
CA ARG A 212 29.32 -30.87 21.37
C ARG A 212 28.64 -30.37 22.64
N ALA A 213 27.40 -29.93 22.51
CA ALA A 213 26.50 -29.66 23.62
C ALA A 213 25.12 -30.22 23.31
N SER A 214 24.39 -30.64 24.34
CA SER A 214 22.99 -31.07 24.19
C SER A 214 22.09 -30.28 25.14
N LEU A 215 20.89 -29.96 24.65
CA LEU A 215 19.85 -29.29 25.41
C LEU A 215 18.57 -30.12 25.31
N GLN A 216 17.95 -30.39 26.46
CA GLN A 216 16.62 -30.98 26.52
C GLN A 216 15.73 -30.11 27.41
N LEU A 217 14.59 -29.71 26.90
CA LEU A 217 13.60 -28.95 27.67
C LEU A 217 12.19 -29.24 27.16
N ARG A 218 11.22 -29.11 28.05
CA ARG A 218 9.80 -29.18 27.69
C ARG A 218 9.37 -27.83 27.10
N LEU A 219 8.77 -27.85 25.91
CA LEU A 219 8.19 -26.66 25.30
C LEU A 219 6.97 -26.20 26.13
N PRO A 220 6.88 -24.91 26.50
CA PRO A 220 5.71 -24.40 27.20
C PRO A 220 4.41 -24.59 26.39
N ASP A 221 3.29 -24.79 27.09
CA ASP A 221 2.00 -25.12 26.47
C ASP A 221 1.40 -24.00 25.59
N GLY A 222 1.92 -22.77 25.70
CA GLY A 222 1.48 -21.61 24.91
C GLY A 222 2.28 -21.35 23.62
N VAL A 223 3.31 -22.14 23.33
CA VAL A 223 4.17 -21.93 22.16
C VAL A 223 3.50 -22.47 20.92
N LEU A 224 3.31 -21.62 19.91
CA LEU A 224 2.69 -22.00 18.64
C LEU A 224 3.42 -21.36 17.46
N GLY A 225 3.42 -22.06 16.33
CA GLY A 225 3.99 -21.60 15.07
C GLY A 225 5.50 -21.76 14.99
N THR A 226 6.11 -21.00 14.06
CA THR A 226 7.56 -21.01 13.83
C THR A 226 8.28 -20.49 15.07
N THR A 227 9.04 -21.36 15.72
CA THR A 227 9.89 -21.05 16.86
C THR A 227 11.35 -21.12 16.42
N ARG A 228 12.11 -20.05 16.66
CA ARG A 228 13.53 -19.96 16.34
C ARG A 228 14.35 -20.36 17.54
N ILE A 229 15.34 -21.20 17.33
CA ILE A 229 16.35 -21.57 18.31
C ILE A 229 17.63 -20.86 17.90
N ARG A 230 18.20 -20.05 18.78
CA ARG A 230 19.53 -19.47 18.57
C ARG A 230 20.51 -20.05 19.54
N ALA A 231 21.74 -20.22 19.10
CA ALA A 231 22.85 -20.60 19.94
C ALA A 231 23.99 -19.62 19.72
N TYR A 232 24.55 -19.05 20.79
CA TYR A 232 25.63 -18.09 20.71
C TYR A 232 26.60 -18.22 21.90
N ALA A 233 27.87 -17.88 21.67
CA ALA A 233 28.88 -17.80 22.73
C ALA A 233 29.33 -16.34 22.93
N LEU A 234 29.59 -15.95 24.18
CA LEU A 234 30.13 -14.63 24.51
C LEU A 234 31.66 -14.72 24.51
N GLY A 235 32.31 -14.21 23.47
CA GLY A 235 33.77 -14.14 23.39
C GLY A 235 34.35 -12.95 24.16
N ALA A 236 35.64 -13.05 24.52
CA ALA A 236 36.33 -12.08 25.38
C ALA A 236 36.56 -10.70 24.71
N TRP A 237 36.43 -10.60 23.38
CA TRP A 237 36.80 -9.41 22.61
C TRP A 237 35.63 -8.80 21.81
N GLY A 238 34.39 -9.19 22.15
CA GLY A 238 33.17 -8.72 21.48
C GLY A 238 32.80 -9.53 20.23
N ASP A 239 33.41 -10.69 20.04
CA ASP A 239 32.99 -11.71 19.09
C ASP A 239 31.79 -12.51 19.63
N LEU A 240 30.80 -12.73 18.76
CA LEU A 240 29.56 -13.43 19.08
C LEU A 240 29.28 -14.45 17.97
N PRO A 241 29.98 -15.61 17.93
CA PRO A 241 29.58 -16.69 17.05
C PRO A 241 28.15 -17.07 17.39
N TYR A 242 27.27 -17.07 16.39
CA TYR A 242 25.87 -17.44 16.56
C TYR A 242 25.38 -18.30 15.39
N ALA A 243 24.43 -19.16 15.68
CA ALA A 243 23.63 -19.86 14.69
C ALA A 243 22.15 -19.72 15.03
N GLU A 244 21.31 -19.87 14.01
CA GLU A 244 19.85 -19.87 14.15
C GLU A 244 19.28 -21.06 13.40
N ARG A 245 18.28 -21.71 14.00
CA ARG A 245 17.55 -22.83 13.41
C ARG A 245 16.08 -22.73 13.77
N ALA A 246 15.19 -22.92 12.79
CA ALA A 246 13.75 -22.91 13.04
C ALA A 246 13.23 -24.32 13.34
N ILE A 247 12.22 -24.37 14.22
CA ILE A 247 11.30 -25.50 14.45
C ILE A 247 9.87 -25.00 14.27
N PHE A 248 8.92 -25.89 14.06
CA PHE A 248 7.50 -25.52 14.00
C PHE A 248 6.71 -26.23 15.09
N VAL A 249 6.05 -25.44 15.95
CA VAL A 249 5.17 -25.97 17.00
C VAL A 249 3.74 -25.92 16.51
N ARG A 250 3.17 -27.09 16.22
CA ARG A 250 1.81 -27.23 15.70
C ARG A 250 0.80 -27.08 16.82
N PRO A 251 -0.34 -26.40 16.57
CA PRO A 251 -1.46 -26.46 17.48
C PRO A 251 -1.98 -27.90 17.61
N ALA A 252 -2.66 -28.17 18.73
CA ALA A 252 -3.36 -29.43 18.91
C ALA A 252 -4.38 -29.62 17.76
N ALA A 253 -4.68 -30.88 17.42
CA ALA A 253 -5.69 -31.17 16.43
C ALA A 253 -7.05 -30.69 16.94
N THR A 254 -7.60 -29.63 16.34
CA THR A 254 -8.93 -29.16 16.66
C THR A 254 -10.00 -30.05 16.04
N PRO A 255 -11.09 -30.35 16.77
CA PRO A 255 -12.27 -30.93 16.14
C PRO A 255 -12.81 -29.93 15.11
N ARG A 256 -12.79 -30.30 13.83
CA ARG A 256 -13.30 -29.45 12.76
C ARG A 256 -14.82 -29.28 12.91
N PRO A 257 -15.37 -28.06 12.75
CA PRO A 257 -16.80 -27.91 12.63
C PRO A 257 -17.30 -28.64 11.37
N SER A 258 -18.55 -29.06 11.38
CA SER A 258 -19.26 -29.47 10.17
C SER A 258 -20.51 -28.60 10.00
N VAL A 259 -20.82 -28.27 8.76
CA VAL A 259 -21.97 -27.45 8.38
C VAL A 259 -22.87 -28.27 7.49
N GLN A 260 -24.17 -28.25 7.74
CA GLN A 260 -25.17 -29.03 7.00
C GLN A 260 -26.36 -28.15 6.64
N PRO A 261 -26.59 -27.87 5.34
CA PRO A 261 -27.82 -27.23 4.89
C PRO A 261 -29.01 -28.18 5.05
N SER A 262 -30.18 -27.63 5.38
CA SER A 262 -31.43 -28.39 5.51
C SER A 262 -31.94 -29.03 4.21
N GLN A 263 -31.53 -28.48 3.04
CA GLN A 263 -31.93 -28.97 1.72
C GLN A 263 -30.73 -29.05 0.76
N PRO A 264 -30.76 -29.96 -0.24
CA PRO A 264 -29.69 -30.13 -1.22
C PRO A 264 -29.66 -29.04 -2.30
N ALA A 265 -30.75 -28.28 -2.47
CA ALA A 265 -30.88 -27.16 -3.40
C ALA A 265 -31.92 -26.16 -2.88
N TYR A 266 -31.75 -24.89 -3.22
CA TYR A 266 -32.59 -23.77 -2.79
C TYR A 266 -33.00 -22.88 -3.97
N GLU A 267 -34.02 -22.06 -3.76
CA GLU A 267 -34.38 -21.01 -4.70
C GLU A 267 -33.63 -19.71 -4.43
N PRO A 268 -33.46 -18.88 -5.47
CA PRO A 268 -32.90 -17.56 -5.27
C PRO A 268 -33.79 -16.69 -4.36
N GLY A 269 -33.23 -16.19 -3.26
CA GLY A 269 -33.96 -15.41 -2.24
C GLY A 269 -34.66 -16.24 -1.15
N GLN A 270 -34.62 -17.57 -1.21
CA GLN A 270 -35.20 -18.45 -0.18
C GLN A 270 -34.43 -18.32 1.14
N SER A 271 -35.12 -18.46 2.29
CA SER A 271 -34.43 -18.67 3.57
C SER A 271 -34.02 -20.13 3.73
N ALA A 272 -32.76 -20.37 4.06
CA ALA A 272 -32.19 -21.69 4.28
C ALA A 272 -31.83 -21.87 5.75
N GLU A 273 -32.26 -22.97 6.35
CA GLU A 273 -31.80 -23.37 7.68
C GLU A 273 -30.51 -24.20 7.53
N VAL A 274 -29.48 -23.82 8.29
CA VAL A 274 -28.17 -24.46 8.31
C VAL A 274 -27.89 -24.92 9.73
N THR A 275 -27.44 -26.16 9.85
CA THR A 275 -27.05 -26.77 11.11
C THR A 275 -25.53 -26.87 11.21
N LEU A 276 -24.98 -26.47 12.35
CA LEU A 276 -23.56 -26.57 12.65
C LEU A 276 -23.33 -27.61 13.77
N HIS A 277 -22.45 -28.59 13.52
CA HIS A 277 -22.07 -29.61 14.51
C HIS A 277 -20.57 -29.57 14.82
N GLY A 278 -20.20 -29.90 16.06
CA GLY A 278 -18.81 -29.98 16.52
C GLY A 278 -18.06 -28.64 16.53
N GLY A 279 -16.81 -28.67 16.99
CA GLY A 279 -15.96 -27.48 17.16
C GLY A 279 -16.02 -26.89 18.57
N GLU A 280 -14.94 -26.26 19.00
CA GLU A 280 -14.83 -25.61 20.32
C GLU A 280 -15.66 -24.30 20.40
N PRO A 281 -16.04 -23.84 21.61
CA PRO A 281 -16.65 -22.52 21.77
C PRO A 281 -15.68 -21.42 21.30
N GLY A 282 -16.20 -20.45 20.56
CA GLY A 282 -15.36 -19.44 19.91
C GLY A 282 -16.14 -18.49 19.01
N ILE A 283 -15.42 -17.72 18.20
CA ILE A 283 -16.00 -16.83 17.19
C ILE A 283 -16.27 -17.64 15.93
N LEU A 284 -17.49 -17.55 15.39
CA LEU A 284 -17.93 -18.19 14.16
C LEU A 284 -18.10 -17.13 13.06
N GLY A 285 -17.43 -17.30 11.93
CA GLY A 285 -17.71 -16.62 10.68
C GLY A 285 -18.53 -17.53 9.76
N LEU A 286 -19.65 -17.03 9.22
CA LEU A 286 -20.41 -17.70 8.17
C LEU A 286 -20.31 -16.88 6.88
N GLN A 287 -19.93 -17.54 5.78
CA GLN A 287 -19.77 -16.90 4.48
C GLN A 287 -20.47 -17.73 3.40
N LEU A 288 -21.19 -17.08 2.49
CA LEU A 288 -21.75 -17.70 1.28
C LEU A 288 -21.15 -17.03 0.04
N ALA A 289 -20.40 -17.78 -0.76
CA ALA A 289 -19.67 -17.27 -1.92
C ALA A 289 -19.99 -18.06 -3.20
N ARG A 290 -19.90 -17.42 -4.36
CA ARG A 290 -20.23 -18.03 -5.67
C ARG A 290 -19.12 -18.97 -6.15
N ALA A 291 -19.48 -20.17 -6.60
CA ALA A 291 -18.52 -21.18 -7.05
C ALA A 291 -17.94 -20.92 -8.47
N GLU A 292 -18.57 -20.08 -9.30
CA GLU A 292 -18.06 -19.77 -10.67
C GLU A 292 -17.02 -18.62 -10.72
N GLY A 293 -16.66 -18.04 -9.57
CA GLY A 293 -15.44 -17.23 -9.41
C GLY A 293 -14.34 -17.99 -8.66
N GLU A 294 -14.54 -19.29 -8.49
CA GLU A 294 -13.71 -20.14 -7.69
C GLU A 294 -12.97 -21.12 -8.62
N ARG A 295 -11.75 -20.75 -9.06
CA ARG A 295 -10.67 -21.61 -8.56
C ARG A 295 -10.81 -21.44 -7.05
N PRO A 296 -11.16 -22.50 -6.33
CA PRO A 296 -11.73 -22.40 -5.00
C PRO A 296 -11.09 -21.26 -4.21
N LEU A 297 -11.84 -20.47 -3.45
CA LEU A 297 -11.22 -19.81 -2.29
C LEU A 297 -10.64 -20.87 -1.33
N SER A 298 -10.98 -22.16 -1.52
CA SER A 298 -10.25 -23.33 -1.00
C SER A 298 -8.97 -23.73 -1.78
N GLU A 299 -8.65 -23.13 -2.93
CA GLU A 299 -7.28 -22.86 -3.35
C GLU A 299 -6.94 -21.54 -2.68
N PRO A 300 -6.16 -21.55 -1.61
CA PRO A 300 -5.90 -20.34 -0.86
C PRO A 300 -5.02 -19.40 -1.72
N THR A 301 -5.62 -18.60 -2.60
CA THR A 301 -4.95 -17.48 -3.25
C THR A 301 -4.67 -16.33 -2.25
N LEU A 302 -5.05 -16.54 -0.98
CA LEU A 302 -4.54 -15.84 0.20
C LEU A 302 -3.96 -16.78 1.29
N GLY A 303 -3.81 -18.08 1.03
CA GLY A 303 -3.17 -19.01 1.96
C GLY A 303 -1.83 -19.51 1.44
N VAL A 304 -0.81 -19.03 2.13
CA VAL A 304 0.37 -19.77 2.57
C VAL A 304 0.83 -20.89 1.61
N PRO A 305 1.63 -20.55 0.59
CA PRO A 305 2.31 -21.52 -0.24
C PRO A 305 3.41 -22.20 0.56
N GLY A 306 3.43 -23.54 0.60
CA GLY A 306 4.67 -24.27 0.43
C GLY A 306 5.19 -25.07 1.62
N VAL A 307 5.31 -26.39 1.46
CA VAL A 307 6.23 -27.16 2.31
C VAL A 307 7.71 -26.77 2.03
N PHE A 308 8.00 -25.90 1.05
CA PHE A 308 9.34 -25.32 0.89
C PHE A 308 9.40 -23.79 1.08
N LEU A 309 8.28 -23.09 1.26
CA LEU A 309 8.22 -21.62 1.37
C LEU A 309 7.18 -21.06 2.37
N ALA A 310 6.36 -21.90 3.00
CA ALA A 310 5.34 -21.50 3.97
C ALA A 310 5.85 -21.08 5.36
N PRO A 311 7.05 -21.43 5.86
CA PRO A 311 7.39 -21.07 7.24
C PRO A 311 7.69 -19.55 7.41
N LEU A 312 7.34 -18.72 6.43
CA LEU A 312 7.77 -17.33 6.25
C LEU A 312 6.75 -16.24 6.60
N ARG A 313 5.74 -16.51 7.45
CA ARG A 313 5.06 -15.43 8.17
C ARG A 313 4.88 -15.76 9.65
N PRO A 314 5.31 -14.90 10.59
CA PRO A 314 4.89 -15.03 11.98
C PRO A 314 3.37 -14.87 12.03
N GLY A 315 2.66 -15.92 12.46
CA GLY A 315 1.24 -15.85 12.80
C GLY A 315 0.22 -16.55 11.88
N VAL A 316 0.60 -17.38 10.91
CA VAL A 316 -0.39 -18.17 10.13
C VAL A 316 0.03 -19.65 10.01
N PRO A 317 -0.69 -20.58 10.65
CA PRO A 317 -0.51 -22.02 10.43
C PRO A 317 -0.88 -22.41 8.99
N GLY A 318 -0.08 -23.30 8.41
CA GLY A 318 -0.11 -23.66 7.00
C GLY A 318 -1.39 -24.30 6.48
N ALA A 319 -1.64 -24.08 5.18
CA ALA A 319 -2.58 -24.85 4.38
C ALA A 319 -1.80 -25.39 3.16
N MET A 320 -1.46 -26.68 3.20
CA MET A 320 -1.12 -27.40 1.96
C MET A 320 -2.40 -27.58 1.15
N ALA A 321 -2.30 -27.58 -0.18
CA ALA A 321 -3.45 -27.76 -1.07
C ALA A 321 -3.18 -28.80 -2.17
N GLY A 322 -4.23 -29.46 -2.65
CA GLY A 322 -4.17 -30.35 -3.81
C GLY A 322 -3.33 -31.61 -3.58
N ALA A 323 -2.48 -31.95 -4.55
CA ALA A 323 -1.63 -33.15 -4.51
C ALA A 323 -0.66 -33.17 -3.32
N GLU A 324 -0.23 -32.01 -2.82
CA GLU A 324 0.67 -31.88 -1.66
C GLU A 324 -0.05 -32.21 -0.35
N GLU A 325 -1.30 -31.78 -0.18
CA GLU A 325 -2.11 -32.14 0.99
C GLU A 325 -2.41 -33.64 1.01
N ALA A 326 -2.75 -34.21 -0.14
CA ALA A 326 -2.97 -35.65 -0.28
C ALA A 326 -1.69 -36.44 0.07
N ALA A 327 -0.53 -36.05 -0.47
CA ALA A 327 0.75 -36.68 -0.15
C ALA A 327 1.08 -36.57 1.34
N TRP A 328 0.86 -35.40 1.96
CA TRP A 328 1.06 -35.20 3.39
C TRP A 328 0.16 -36.06 4.26
N GLN A 329 -1.13 -36.18 3.93
CA GLN A 329 -2.07 -36.99 4.69
C GLN A 329 -1.70 -38.48 4.69
N HIS A 330 -1.13 -38.98 3.60
CA HIS A 330 -0.72 -40.38 3.46
C HIS A 330 0.74 -40.67 3.88
N ALA A 331 1.58 -39.64 4.01
CA ALA A 331 2.98 -39.78 4.43
C ALA A 331 3.10 -40.26 5.89
N GLY A 332 4.13 -41.06 6.15
CA GLY A 332 4.49 -41.51 7.50
C GLY A 332 4.96 -40.35 8.39
N GLU A 333 4.94 -40.53 9.71
CA GLU A 333 5.38 -39.48 10.64
C GLU A 333 6.85 -39.12 10.43
N ASP A 334 7.73 -40.10 10.19
CA ASP A 334 9.16 -39.87 9.95
C ASP A 334 9.41 -39.06 8.66
N GLU A 335 8.68 -39.37 7.58
CA GLU A 335 8.75 -38.62 6.32
C GLU A 335 8.31 -37.16 6.51
N ARG A 336 7.26 -36.92 7.31
CA ARG A 336 6.79 -35.57 7.65
C ARG A 336 7.80 -34.79 8.48
N GLN A 337 8.46 -35.44 9.42
CA GLN A 337 9.50 -34.82 10.25
C GLN A 337 10.72 -34.44 9.41
N GLU A 338 11.18 -35.32 8.53
CA GLU A 338 12.30 -35.05 7.62
C GLU A 338 11.97 -33.93 6.62
N ALA A 339 10.78 -33.96 6.02
CA ALA A 339 10.32 -32.89 5.13
C ALA A 339 10.22 -31.54 5.85
N ALA A 340 9.75 -31.53 7.11
CA ALA A 340 9.72 -30.32 7.91
C ALA A 340 11.12 -29.79 8.24
N LEU A 341 12.09 -30.66 8.57
CA LEU A 341 13.48 -30.26 8.81
C LEU A 341 14.12 -29.67 7.55
N ALA A 342 13.85 -30.24 6.38
CA ALA A 342 14.30 -29.71 5.09
C ALA A 342 13.70 -28.33 4.81
N ALA A 343 12.39 -28.18 5.02
CA ALA A 343 11.68 -26.91 4.86
C ALA A 343 12.21 -25.81 5.78
N LEU A 344 12.42 -26.14 7.05
CA LEU A 344 12.87 -25.20 8.08
C LEU A 344 14.34 -24.78 7.91
N ALA A 345 15.13 -25.54 7.13
CA ALA A 345 16.48 -25.15 6.73
C ALA A 345 16.52 -23.95 5.78
N LEU A 346 15.41 -23.68 5.09
CA LEU A 346 15.27 -22.58 4.15
C LEU A 346 14.73 -21.31 4.79
N VAL A 347 14.33 -21.34 6.07
CA VAL A 347 13.83 -20.15 6.76
C VAL A 347 14.97 -19.12 6.82
N PRO A 348 14.83 -17.95 6.15
CA PRO A 348 15.86 -16.93 6.20
C PRO A 348 16.05 -16.46 7.64
N ARG A 349 17.32 -16.34 8.00
CA ARG A 349 17.77 -15.76 9.27
C ARG A 349 17.29 -14.30 9.30
N LEU A 350 16.51 -13.90 10.30
CA LEU A 350 15.97 -12.53 10.34
C LEU A 350 17.09 -11.50 10.42
N GLU A 351 17.12 -10.57 9.47
CA GLU A 351 17.79 -9.29 9.63
C GLU A 351 16.94 -8.43 10.59
N GLY A 352 17.49 -8.02 11.73
CA GLY A 352 16.81 -6.99 12.53
C GLY A 352 17.21 -6.84 13.99
N TRP A 353 17.74 -7.87 14.63
CA TRP A 353 18.23 -7.77 16.02
C TRP A 353 19.68 -8.19 16.06
N SER A 354 20.56 -7.22 15.82
CA SER A 354 21.97 -7.46 16.07
C SER A 354 22.19 -7.32 17.57
N LEU A 355 22.46 -8.44 18.25
CA LEU A 355 23.09 -8.44 19.57
C LEU A 355 24.47 -7.71 19.55
N HIS A 356 24.89 -7.20 18.38
CA HIS A 356 26.14 -6.54 18.07
C HIS A 356 26.12 -5.02 18.28
N GLU A 357 24.96 -4.37 18.44
CA GLU A 357 24.84 -2.89 18.55
C GLU A 357 25.56 -2.29 19.77
N ASP A 358 26.07 -3.11 20.69
CA ASP A 358 26.76 -2.64 21.91
C ASP A 358 28.08 -3.35 22.22
N THR A 359 28.71 -4.00 21.23
CA THR A 359 30.02 -4.63 21.41
C THR A 359 31.15 -3.59 21.52
N TYR A 360 32.20 -3.88 22.30
CA TYR A 360 33.37 -3.01 22.46
C TYR A 360 34.02 -2.65 21.10
N ALA A 361 34.02 -3.59 20.15
CA ALA A 361 34.48 -3.38 18.77
C ALA A 361 33.66 -2.31 18.03
N HIS A 362 32.33 -2.31 18.18
CA HIS A 362 31.44 -1.30 17.60
C HIS A 362 31.71 0.10 18.17
N LYS A 363 31.80 0.22 19.51
CA LYS A 363 32.15 1.49 20.18
C LYS A 363 33.52 2.02 19.75
N ARG A 364 34.50 1.14 19.55
CA ARG A 364 35.87 1.52 19.14
C ARG A 364 35.95 1.95 17.68
N ALA A 365 35.23 1.27 16.77
CA ALA A 365 35.13 1.67 15.37
C ALA A 365 34.45 3.05 15.23
N HIS A 366 33.35 3.26 15.94
CA HIS A 366 32.65 4.55 15.97
C HIS A 366 33.53 5.67 16.58
N LEU A 367 34.35 5.36 17.58
CA LEU A 367 35.35 6.29 18.13
C LEU A 367 36.46 6.61 17.13
N GLN A 368 36.91 5.62 16.34
CA GLN A 368 37.90 5.82 15.29
C GLN A 368 37.36 6.67 14.14
N GLU A 369 36.10 6.48 13.73
CA GLU A 369 35.42 7.33 12.75
C GLU A 369 35.27 8.77 13.24
N ARG A 370 34.85 8.97 14.51
CA ARG A 370 34.79 10.31 15.12
C ARG A 370 36.16 10.97 15.20
N ARG A 371 37.21 10.21 15.52
CA ARG A 371 38.59 10.70 15.50
C ARG A 371 38.98 11.10 14.07
N ALA A 372 38.81 10.23 13.08
CA ALA A 372 39.13 10.52 11.67
C ALA A 372 38.39 11.76 11.12
N ALA A 373 37.11 11.92 11.45
CA ALA A 373 36.34 13.14 11.13
C ALA A 373 36.89 14.39 11.83
N SER A 374 37.34 14.26 13.08
CA SER A 374 37.98 15.36 13.82
C SER A 374 39.33 15.76 13.21
N TRP A 375 40.11 14.79 12.72
CA TRP A 375 41.38 15.03 12.01
C TRP A 375 41.17 15.70 10.65
N ALA A 376 40.09 15.38 9.93
CA ALA A 376 39.72 16.06 8.68
C ALA A 376 39.36 17.54 8.89
N TRP A 377 38.68 17.85 10.00
CA TRP A 377 38.35 19.23 10.40
C TRP A 377 39.60 20.04 10.75
N LEU A 378 40.51 19.45 11.53
CA LEU A 378 41.84 20.01 11.82
C LEU A 378 42.65 20.28 10.54
N ARG A 379 42.55 19.41 9.53
CA ARG A 379 43.20 19.59 8.23
C ARG A 379 42.70 20.82 7.48
N TRP A 380 41.38 21.05 7.48
CA TRP A 380 40.76 22.23 6.89
C TRP A 380 41.13 23.52 7.63
N LEU A 381 41.20 23.47 8.97
CA LEU A 381 41.57 24.61 9.79
C LEU A 381 43.03 25.04 9.55
N VAL A 382 43.95 24.08 9.40
CA VAL A 382 45.35 24.35 9.03
C VAL A 382 45.44 24.94 7.63
N LEU A 383 44.68 24.43 6.66
CA LEU A 383 44.65 25.00 5.29
C LEU A 383 44.09 26.43 5.26
N LEU A 384 43.07 26.73 6.06
CA LEU A 384 42.53 28.09 6.20
C LEU A 384 43.54 29.04 6.83
N LEU A 385 44.26 28.61 7.87
CA LEU A 385 45.34 29.39 8.48
C LEU A 385 46.46 29.70 7.49
N LEU A 386 46.87 28.72 6.68
CA LEU A 386 47.89 28.90 5.64
C LEU A 386 47.42 29.85 4.53
N ALA A 387 46.16 29.73 4.09
CA ALA A 387 45.58 30.64 3.11
C ALA A 387 45.49 32.09 3.67
N GLY A 388 45.12 32.24 4.94
CA GLY A 388 45.13 33.52 5.64
C GLY A 388 46.53 34.13 5.74
N LEU A 389 47.54 33.34 6.09
CA LEU A 389 48.94 33.78 6.12
C LEU A 389 49.45 34.19 4.73
N TRP A 390 49.04 33.46 3.69
CA TRP A 390 49.41 33.77 2.31
C TRP A 390 48.78 35.08 1.83
N LEU A 391 47.50 35.32 2.13
CA LEU A 391 46.82 36.59 1.86
C LEU A 391 47.43 37.76 2.64
N LEU A 392 47.85 37.52 3.89
CA LEU A 392 48.55 38.53 4.70
C LEU A 392 49.92 38.89 4.10
N ALA A 393 50.68 37.89 3.66
CA ALA A 393 51.95 38.08 2.98
C ALA A 393 51.78 38.82 1.63
N ALA A 394 50.73 38.51 0.87
CA ALA A 394 50.39 39.21 -0.37
C ALA A 394 50.01 40.68 -0.15
N ARG A 395 49.43 41.03 1.02
CA ARG A 395 49.14 42.42 1.40
C ARG A 395 50.35 43.20 1.89
N LEU A 396 51.27 42.55 2.60
CA LEU A 396 52.48 43.18 3.14
C LEU A 396 53.55 43.47 2.07
N PHE A 397 53.46 42.83 0.90
CA PHE A 397 54.37 43.05 -0.22
C PHE A 397 53.61 43.37 -1.53
N PRO A 398 53.11 44.61 -1.70
CA PRO A 398 52.50 45.03 -2.96
C PRO A 398 53.54 45.08 -4.10
N HIS A 399 53.10 44.68 -5.31
CA HIS A 399 53.92 44.69 -6.53
C HIS A 399 54.45 46.10 -6.84
N PRO A 400 55.75 46.30 -7.14
CA PRO A 400 56.23 47.56 -7.67
C PRO A 400 55.86 47.70 -9.16
N GLU A 401 55.33 48.88 -9.50
CA GLU A 401 55.03 49.33 -10.85
C GLU A 401 56.27 49.34 -11.76
N ARG A 402 56.04 49.15 -13.07
CA ARG A 402 57.05 49.26 -14.11
C ARG A 402 57.55 50.71 -14.22
N SER A 403 58.84 50.93 -14.03
CA SER A 403 59.56 52.09 -14.59
C SER A 403 60.95 51.67 -15.09
N GLY A 404 61.26 52.06 -16.32
CA GLY A 404 62.51 51.72 -17.01
C GLY A 404 63.74 52.43 -16.44
N GLY A 405 64.90 51.80 -16.61
CA GLY A 405 66.21 52.38 -16.30
C GLY A 405 67.28 51.31 -16.17
N ARG A 406 68.21 51.26 -17.11
CA ARG A 406 69.43 50.43 -17.05
C ARG A 406 70.41 51.03 -16.04
N SER A 407 70.84 50.26 -15.04
CA SER A 407 72.23 50.28 -14.55
C SER A 407 72.52 49.09 -13.63
N ASN A 408 73.83 48.79 -13.56
CA ASN A 408 74.48 47.57 -13.11
C ASN A 408 74.59 47.41 -11.58
N GLY A 409 74.86 46.18 -11.17
CA GLY A 409 75.93 45.92 -10.19
C GLY A 409 75.52 45.70 -8.73
N ALA A 410 75.46 44.43 -8.36
CA ALA A 410 75.81 43.85 -7.05
C ALA A 410 74.93 44.07 -5.80
N ASP A 411 74.07 45.09 -5.70
CA ASP A 411 73.26 45.29 -4.47
C ASP A 411 71.79 44.83 -4.54
N SER A 412 71.34 44.29 -5.67
CA SER A 412 69.94 43.83 -5.86
C SER A 412 69.71 42.31 -5.76
N ALA A 413 70.77 41.52 -5.58
CA ALA A 413 70.68 40.06 -5.50
C ALA A 413 70.25 39.54 -4.11
N ILE A 414 70.46 40.33 -3.04
CA ILE A 414 70.10 39.92 -1.67
C ILE A 414 68.67 40.36 -1.29
N ALA A 415 68.11 41.36 -1.97
CA ALA A 415 66.73 41.83 -1.73
C ALA A 415 65.63 41.09 -2.54
N SER A 416 66.00 40.34 -3.58
CA SER A 416 65.05 39.58 -4.42
C SER A 416 64.96 38.09 -4.06
N THR A 417 65.99 37.52 -3.43
CA THR A 417 66.03 36.09 -3.07
C THR A 417 65.35 35.79 -1.73
N GLY A 418 65.30 36.75 -0.80
CA GLY A 418 64.63 36.59 0.50
C GLY A 418 63.09 36.64 0.47
N ARG A 419 62.49 37.20 -0.60
CA ARG A 419 61.03 37.46 -0.68
C ARG A 419 60.19 36.24 -1.03
N PHE A 420 60.76 35.22 -1.65
CA PHE A 420 60.05 33.98 -2.01
C PHE A 420 60.51 32.76 -1.19
N VAL A 421 61.68 32.82 -0.57
CA VAL A 421 62.25 31.70 0.21
C VAL A 421 61.49 31.51 1.54
N ILE A 422 61.13 32.58 2.24
CA ILE A 422 60.42 32.47 3.52
C ILE A 422 59.00 31.89 3.34
N PRO A 423 58.17 32.36 2.38
CA PRO A 423 56.88 31.74 2.09
C PRO A 423 57.03 30.27 1.64
N ALA A 424 58.03 29.96 0.81
CA ALA A 424 58.27 28.60 0.34
C ALA A 424 58.70 27.65 1.47
N ILE A 425 59.52 28.12 2.42
CA ILE A 425 59.92 27.36 3.61
C ILE A 425 58.71 27.13 4.52
N VAL A 426 57.86 28.14 4.74
CA VAL A 426 56.64 28.01 5.54
C VAL A 426 55.66 27.03 4.90
N VAL A 427 55.48 27.07 3.57
CA VAL A 427 54.65 26.11 2.83
C VAL A 427 55.25 24.70 2.87
N ALA A 428 56.58 24.55 2.77
CA ALA A 428 57.26 23.26 2.84
C ALA A 428 57.22 22.64 4.24
N LEU A 429 57.39 23.45 5.30
CA LEU A 429 57.23 23.03 6.70
C LEU A 429 55.78 22.67 7.00
N ALA A 430 54.81 23.44 6.49
CA ALA A 430 53.40 23.13 6.62
C ALA A 430 53.00 21.85 5.87
N ALA A 431 53.54 21.63 4.67
CA ALA A 431 53.33 20.40 3.89
C ALA A 431 53.93 19.17 4.57
N THR A 432 55.12 19.29 5.18
CA THR A 432 55.74 18.19 5.95
C THR A 432 55.03 17.93 7.27
N LEU A 433 54.49 18.95 7.93
CA LEU A 433 53.63 18.78 9.11
C LEU A 433 52.30 18.10 8.74
N LEU A 434 51.68 18.50 7.62
CA LEU A 434 50.50 17.86 7.04
C LEU A 434 50.76 16.39 6.67
N PHE A 435 51.95 16.07 6.14
CA PHE A 435 52.35 14.71 5.78
C PHE A 435 52.66 13.84 7.01
N ARG A 436 53.21 14.40 8.10
CA ARG A 436 53.43 13.65 9.35
C ARG A 436 52.17 13.48 10.20
N LEU A 437 51.23 14.43 10.15
CA LEU A 437 49.92 14.31 10.79
C LEU A 437 48.96 13.41 9.99
N ALA A 438 49.16 13.29 8.67
CA ALA A 438 48.53 12.29 7.83
C ALA A 438 49.29 10.96 7.94
N GLY A 439 49.02 10.16 8.98
CA GLY A 439 49.43 8.76 9.01
C GLY A 439 48.99 8.01 7.72
N PRO A 440 49.57 6.84 7.42
CA PRO A 440 49.42 6.17 6.12
C PRO A 440 47.94 6.00 5.75
N GLU A 441 47.53 6.57 4.61
CA GLU A 441 46.18 6.45 4.09
C GLU A 441 45.84 4.96 3.85
N PRO A 442 44.64 4.49 4.28
CA PRO A 442 44.12 3.24 3.79
C PRO A 442 43.79 3.40 2.30
N VAL A 443 44.40 2.55 1.47
CA VAL A 443 44.15 2.45 0.04
C VAL A 443 42.68 2.06 -0.20
N SER A 444 41.81 3.04 -0.49
CA SER A 444 40.56 2.82 -1.22
C SER A 444 39.98 4.15 -1.73
N ARG A 445 40.36 4.55 -2.95
CA ARG A 445 39.66 5.60 -3.71
C ARG A 445 38.38 5.03 -4.32
N ARG A 446 37.22 5.23 -3.68
CA ARG A 446 35.87 5.42 -4.29
C ARG A 446 34.95 6.06 -3.22
N PRO A 447 34.47 7.30 -3.39
CA PRO A 447 33.95 8.11 -2.29
C PRO A 447 32.43 7.91 -2.02
N ASP A 448 31.91 6.68 -1.95
CA ASP A 448 30.48 6.49 -1.64
C ASP A 448 30.09 5.27 -0.78
N ARG A 449 31.01 4.46 -0.24
CA ARG A 449 30.64 3.37 0.67
C ARG A 449 31.67 3.12 1.76
N ALA A 450 31.75 4.01 2.75
CA ALA A 450 32.28 3.66 4.07
C ALA A 450 31.14 3.01 4.86
N HIS A 451 30.99 1.70 4.72
CA HIS A 451 30.01 0.93 5.49
C HIS A 451 30.62 0.65 6.86
N SER A 452 29.88 0.98 7.93
CA SER A 452 30.14 0.43 9.26
C SER A 452 30.29 -1.10 9.15
N LEU A 453 31.05 -1.73 10.05
CA LEU A 453 31.20 -3.20 10.10
C LEU A 453 29.83 -3.91 10.01
N SER A 454 28.80 -3.31 10.61
CA SER A 454 27.41 -3.75 10.55
C SER A 454 26.79 -3.69 9.14
N ALA A 455 27.02 -2.61 8.38
CA ALA A 455 26.51 -2.48 7.02
C ALA A 455 27.24 -3.38 6.01
N ALA A 456 28.53 -3.67 6.24
CA ALA A 456 29.28 -4.65 5.43
C ALA A 456 28.81 -6.08 5.69
N LEU A 457 28.60 -6.45 6.97
CA LEU A 457 28.01 -7.75 7.36
C LEU A 457 26.56 -7.90 6.88
N GLN A 458 25.76 -6.83 6.90
CA GLN A 458 24.40 -6.84 6.34
C GLN A 458 24.41 -7.03 4.83
N GLU A 459 25.30 -6.37 4.10
CA GLU A 459 25.40 -6.53 2.64
C GLU A 459 25.94 -7.92 2.25
N GLU A 460 26.86 -8.50 3.03
CA GLU A 460 27.33 -9.89 2.87
C GLU A 460 26.19 -10.89 3.15
N ARG A 461 25.43 -10.71 4.23
CA ARG A 461 24.26 -11.55 4.55
C ARG A 461 23.14 -11.41 3.52
N LYS A 462 22.92 -10.22 2.98
CA LYS A 462 21.99 -9.97 1.88
C LYS A 462 22.44 -10.69 0.61
N ARG A 463 23.75 -10.74 0.33
CA ARG A 463 24.31 -11.53 -0.78
C ARG A 463 24.17 -13.04 -0.55
N GLU A 464 24.38 -13.53 0.67
CA GLU A 464 24.15 -14.93 1.03
C GLU A 464 22.67 -15.30 0.89
N ALA A 465 21.75 -14.46 1.37
CA ALA A 465 20.32 -14.64 1.21
C ALA A 465 19.89 -14.62 -0.27
N GLN A 466 20.48 -13.72 -1.08
CA GLN A 466 20.27 -13.68 -2.53
C GLN A 466 20.87 -14.90 -3.24
N ALA A 467 22.00 -15.44 -2.77
CA ALA A 467 22.60 -16.65 -3.31
C ALA A 467 21.75 -17.89 -2.97
N LEU A 468 21.21 -17.97 -1.74
CA LEU A 468 20.28 -19.02 -1.32
C LEU A 468 18.98 -18.95 -2.13
N ALA A 469 18.44 -17.74 -2.34
CA ALA A 469 17.24 -17.52 -3.16
C ALA A 469 17.44 -17.95 -4.64
N ARG A 470 18.64 -17.82 -5.18
CA ARG A 470 18.99 -18.31 -6.54
C ARG A 470 19.12 -19.83 -6.63
N GLN A 471 19.34 -20.52 -5.51
CA GLN A 471 19.43 -21.98 -5.45
C GLN A 471 18.06 -22.65 -5.28
N MET A 472 16.99 -21.87 -5.05
CA MET A 472 15.63 -22.37 -4.97
C MET A 472 15.06 -22.60 -6.37
N PRO A 473 14.25 -23.65 -6.60
CA PRO A 473 13.50 -23.79 -7.83
C PRO A 473 12.60 -22.56 -7.96
N VAL A 474 12.72 -21.84 -9.07
CA VAL A 474 11.86 -20.70 -9.37
C VAL A 474 10.44 -21.24 -9.48
N LEU A 475 9.64 -21.05 -8.43
CA LEU A 475 8.21 -21.22 -8.58
C LEU A 475 7.75 -20.22 -9.65
N PRO A 476 6.90 -20.64 -10.60
CA PRO A 476 6.35 -19.72 -11.56
C PRO A 476 5.75 -18.52 -10.80
N PRO A 477 5.96 -17.27 -11.24
CA PRO A 477 5.27 -16.14 -10.64
C PRO A 477 3.77 -16.47 -10.58
N ILE A 478 3.17 -16.33 -9.39
CA ILE A 478 1.72 -16.42 -9.24
C ILE A 478 1.15 -15.37 -10.18
N VAL A 479 0.67 -15.82 -11.32
CA VAL A 479 -0.04 -14.96 -12.25
C VAL A 479 -1.42 -14.82 -11.61
N PRO A 480 -1.84 -13.62 -11.15
CA PRO A 480 -3.23 -13.42 -10.80
C PRO A 480 -4.00 -13.67 -12.08
N ALA A 481 -4.62 -14.85 -12.18
CA ALA A 481 -5.65 -15.05 -13.17
C ALA A 481 -6.66 -13.92 -12.94
N SER A 482 -7.19 -13.36 -14.03
CA SER A 482 -8.36 -12.47 -13.98
C SER A 482 -9.57 -13.31 -13.57
N VAL A 483 -9.51 -13.93 -12.39
CA VAL A 483 -10.61 -14.63 -11.77
C VAL A 483 -11.51 -13.53 -11.23
N PRO A 484 -12.79 -13.50 -11.59
CA PRO A 484 -13.71 -12.59 -10.93
C PRO A 484 -13.63 -12.85 -9.43
N VAL A 485 -13.37 -11.80 -8.63
CA VAL A 485 -13.45 -11.89 -7.16
C VAL A 485 -14.77 -12.58 -6.83
N PRO A 486 -14.77 -13.70 -6.08
CA PRO A 486 -15.98 -14.44 -5.84
C PRO A 486 -16.97 -13.52 -5.14
N GLU A 487 -18.16 -13.41 -5.73
CA GLU A 487 -19.24 -12.63 -5.18
C GLU A 487 -19.61 -13.23 -3.82
N ILE A 488 -19.50 -12.42 -2.77
CA ILE A 488 -19.89 -12.80 -1.41
C ILE A 488 -21.30 -12.29 -1.18
N ALA A 489 -22.25 -13.22 -1.09
CA ALA A 489 -23.66 -12.91 -0.83
C ALA A 489 -23.97 -12.75 0.66
N LEU A 490 -23.16 -13.36 1.52
CA LEU A 490 -23.34 -13.34 2.97
C LEU A 490 -21.99 -13.32 3.68
N TRP A 491 -21.86 -12.47 4.70
CA TRP A 491 -20.78 -12.48 5.67
C TRP A 491 -21.34 -12.14 7.05
N GLU A 492 -21.40 -13.12 7.94
CA GLU A 492 -21.89 -12.95 9.31
C GLU A 492 -20.84 -13.38 10.33
N LEU A 493 -20.75 -12.63 11.42
CA LEU A 493 -19.92 -12.96 12.58
C LEU A 493 -20.84 -13.23 13.78
N GLY A 494 -20.58 -14.34 14.47
CA GLY A 494 -21.31 -14.74 15.66
C GLY A 494 -20.40 -15.37 16.71
N ALA A 495 -20.97 -15.69 17.86
CA ALA A 495 -20.33 -16.48 18.89
C ALA A 495 -20.97 -17.87 18.94
N ARG A 496 -20.14 -18.91 19.06
CA ARG A 496 -20.60 -20.28 19.34
C ARG A 496 -20.41 -20.56 20.84
N PRO A 497 -21.49 -20.81 21.60
CA PRO A 497 -21.42 -20.90 23.05
C PRO A 497 -20.94 -22.25 23.61
N GLY A 498 -20.88 -23.34 22.83
CA GLY A 498 -20.42 -24.63 23.36
C GLY A 498 -20.18 -25.75 22.34
N ALA A 499 -19.32 -26.71 22.71
CA ALA A 499 -18.82 -27.78 21.82
C ALA A 499 -19.81 -28.92 21.52
N ARG A 500 -20.87 -29.07 22.33
CA ARG A 500 -21.91 -30.12 22.17
C ARG A 500 -23.24 -29.59 21.64
N ALA A 501 -23.39 -28.28 21.47
CA ALA A 501 -24.66 -27.71 21.01
C ALA A 501 -24.76 -27.79 19.48
N GLN A 502 -25.81 -28.45 19.00
CA GLN A 502 -26.30 -28.28 17.63
C GLN A 502 -26.81 -26.85 17.52
N GLU A 503 -26.20 -26.05 16.65
CA GLU A 503 -26.60 -24.67 16.43
C GLU A 503 -27.29 -24.57 15.07
N ARG A 504 -28.46 -23.94 15.05
CA ARG A 504 -29.22 -23.71 13.83
C ARG A 504 -29.21 -22.24 13.49
N ARG A 505 -28.98 -21.93 12.22
CA ARG A 505 -28.91 -20.57 11.69
C ARG A 505 -29.76 -20.48 10.43
N ALA A 506 -30.58 -19.43 10.35
CA ALA A 506 -31.28 -19.09 9.13
C ALA A 506 -30.40 -18.14 8.31
N ILE A 507 -30.14 -18.49 7.06
CA ILE A 507 -29.43 -17.64 6.10
C ILE A 507 -30.38 -17.31 4.94
N VAL A 508 -30.15 -16.19 4.26
CA VAL A 508 -30.88 -15.83 3.04
C VAL A 508 -30.06 -16.21 1.82
N ILE A 509 -30.64 -17.02 0.94
CA ILE A 509 -29.98 -17.44 -0.30
C ILE A 509 -29.96 -16.28 -1.29
N PRO A 510 -28.84 -16.01 -1.97
CA PRO A 510 -28.72 -14.96 -2.97
C PRO A 510 -29.76 -15.10 -4.08
N ARG A 511 -30.13 -13.97 -4.71
CA ARG A 511 -31.12 -13.92 -5.79
C ARG A 511 -30.61 -14.43 -7.13
N GLU A 512 -29.35 -14.84 -7.21
CA GLU A 512 -28.74 -15.37 -8.42
C GLU A 512 -28.63 -16.89 -8.36
N ALA A 513 -29.12 -17.54 -9.42
CA ALA A 513 -28.99 -18.99 -9.57
C ALA A 513 -27.54 -19.37 -9.93
N GLY A 514 -27.10 -20.53 -9.45
CA GLY A 514 -25.76 -21.04 -9.67
C GLY A 514 -25.29 -21.98 -8.58
N GLN A 515 -24.02 -22.36 -8.67
CA GLN A 515 -23.32 -23.09 -7.63
C GLN A 515 -22.74 -22.09 -6.63
N TRP A 516 -22.96 -22.34 -5.34
CA TRP A 516 -22.45 -21.54 -4.22
C TRP A 516 -21.73 -22.45 -3.23
N HIS A 517 -20.85 -21.89 -2.41
CA HIS A 517 -20.21 -22.56 -1.29
C HIS A 517 -20.50 -21.82 0.01
N LEU A 518 -20.98 -22.57 0.99
CA LEU A 518 -21.17 -22.12 2.36
C LEU A 518 -19.94 -22.49 3.19
N PHE A 519 -19.29 -21.48 3.75
CA PHE A 519 -18.13 -21.63 4.63
C PHE A 519 -18.52 -21.31 6.07
N ALA A 520 -17.99 -22.10 6.99
CA ALA A 520 -18.06 -21.86 8.43
C ALA A 520 -16.64 -21.84 9.01
N ASP A 521 -16.18 -20.68 9.44
CA ASP A 521 -14.88 -20.42 10.04
C ASP A 521 -15.00 -20.31 11.55
N LEU A 522 -14.21 -21.08 12.30
CA LEU A 522 -14.22 -21.08 13.74
C LEU A 522 -12.85 -20.67 14.28
N LEU A 523 -12.84 -19.62 15.11
CA LEU A 523 -11.67 -19.16 15.84
C LEU A 523 -11.89 -19.38 17.35
N SER A 524 -11.10 -20.28 17.95
CA SER A 524 -11.11 -20.56 19.38
C SER A 524 -9.83 -20.01 20.03
N GLY A 525 -9.93 -19.53 21.27
CA GLY A 525 -8.85 -18.80 21.96
C GLY A 525 -7.58 -19.60 22.31
N ARG A 526 -7.56 -20.92 22.09
CA ARG A 526 -6.41 -21.79 22.37
C ARG A 526 -5.88 -22.55 21.15
N ASP A 527 -6.56 -22.45 20.03
CA ASP A 527 -6.49 -23.44 18.96
C ASP A 527 -6.33 -22.80 17.59
N ALA A 528 -5.87 -23.57 16.60
CA ALA A 528 -5.83 -23.12 15.22
C ALA A 528 -7.24 -22.83 14.68
N PRO A 529 -7.38 -21.80 13.81
CA PRO A 529 -8.63 -21.57 13.10
C PRO A 529 -9.02 -22.82 12.29
N ALA A 530 -10.30 -23.18 12.33
CA ALA A 530 -10.85 -24.34 11.62
C ALA A 530 -11.95 -23.90 10.65
N ARG A 531 -11.95 -24.47 9.44
CA ARG A 531 -12.94 -24.17 8.38
C ARG A 531 -13.70 -25.42 7.98
N ALA A 532 -15.02 -25.27 7.80
CA ALA A 532 -15.87 -26.22 7.09
C ALA A 532 -16.41 -25.57 5.81
N ALA A 533 -16.58 -26.35 4.75
CA ALA A 533 -17.14 -25.89 3.48
C ALA A 533 -18.14 -26.92 2.95
N VAL A 534 -19.30 -26.46 2.46
CA VAL A 534 -20.31 -27.31 1.82
C VAL A 534 -20.86 -26.62 0.56
N PRO A 535 -20.96 -27.35 -0.58
CA PRO A 535 -21.60 -26.82 -1.78
C PRO A 535 -23.10 -26.64 -1.56
N LEU A 536 -23.64 -25.54 -2.06
CA LEU A 536 -25.04 -25.16 -2.00
C LEU A 536 -25.51 -24.83 -3.41
N ARG A 537 -26.52 -25.58 -3.89
CA ARG A 537 -27.11 -25.37 -5.22
C ARG A 537 -28.24 -24.37 -5.14
N VAL A 538 -28.19 -23.33 -5.97
CA VAL A 538 -29.29 -22.37 -6.13
C VAL A 538 -29.87 -22.54 -7.52
N GLU A 539 -31.08 -23.09 -7.60
CA GLU A 539 -31.74 -23.45 -8.85
C GLU A 539 -32.96 -22.57 -9.09
N THR A 540 -33.18 -22.17 -10.34
CA THR A 540 -34.41 -21.52 -10.80
C THR A 540 -35.04 -22.38 -11.88
N ASP A 541 -36.36 -22.38 -11.99
CA ASP A 541 -37.09 -23.13 -13.03
C ASP A 541 -36.87 -22.49 -14.42
N LEU A 542 -36.76 -21.16 -14.47
CA LEU A 542 -36.41 -20.38 -15.65
C LEU A 542 -35.38 -19.31 -15.27
N ALA A 543 -34.32 -19.15 -16.07
CA ALA A 543 -33.40 -18.03 -15.94
C ALA A 543 -33.94 -16.86 -16.77
N VAL A 544 -34.42 -15.82 -16.11
CA VAL A 544 -35.16 -14.71 -16.73
C VAL A 544 -34.41 -13.40 -16.55
N GLU A 545 -34.15 -12.73 -17.67
CA GLU A 545 -33.53 -11.42 -17.74
C GLU A 545 -34.54 -10.43 -18.30
N PHE A 546 -34.99 -9.52 -17.43
CA PHE A 546 -36.00 -8.51 -17.70
C PHE A 546 -35.40 -7.11 -17.57
N ARG A 547 -35.19 -6.44 -18.71
CA ARG A 547 -34.50 -5.15 -18.82
C ARG A 547 -35.36 -4.11 -19.53
N PRO A 548 -36.32 -3.49 -18.85
CA PRO A 548 -36.88 -2.22 -19.32
C PRO A 548 -35.82 -1.10 -19.20
N PRO A 549 -35.97 0.00 -19.95
CA PRO A 549 -35.16 1.19 -19.74
C PRO A 549 -35.40 1.73 -18.32
N ALA A 550 -34.35 2.27 -17.68
CA ALA A 550 -34.49 2.90 -16.37
C ALA A 550 -35.27 4.22 -16.44
N VAL A 551 -35.25 4.87 -17.61
CA VAL A 551 -35.80 6.21 -17.82
C VAL A 551 -36.53 6.27 -19.17
N ALA A 552 -37.67 6.96 -19.22
CA ALA A 552 -38.43 7.26 -20.44
C ALA A 552 -39.15 8.60 -20.32
N ARG A 553 -39.89 9.02 -21.35
CA ARG A 553 -40.75 10.22 -21.31
C ARG A 553 -42.22 9.85 -21.39
N PRO A 554 -43.11 10.68 -20.80
CA PRO A 554 -44.55 10.58 -21.04
C PRO A 554 -44.87 10.56 -22.53
N GLY A 555 -45.66 9.59 -22.96
CA GLY A 555 -46.07 9.37 -24.35
C GLY A 555 -45.20 8.38 -25.14
N ASP A 556 -44.03 7.98 -24.62
CA ASP A 556 -43.14 7.05 -25.33
C ASP A 556 -43.79 5.66 -25.50
N VAL A 557 -43.45 4.99 -26.62
CA VAL A 557 -43.72 3.57 -26.84
C VAL A 557 -42.39 2.83 -26.83
N ILE A 558 -42.17 2.03 -25.79
CA ILE A 558 -40.92 1.31 -25.57
C ILE A 558 -41.04 -0.17 -25.94
N SER A 559 -39.94 -0.76 -26.39
CA SER A 559 -39.81 -2.20 -26.62
C SER A 559 -39.01 -2.83 -25.47
N VAL A 560 -39.68 -3.59 -24.62
CA VAL A 560 -39.08 -4.21 -23.44
C VAL A 560 -38.61 -5.61 -23.77
N SER A 561 -37.30 -5.84 -23.73
CA SER A 561 -36.71 -7.15 -23.98
C SER A 561 -36.77 -8.05 -22.74
N VAL A 562 -37.26 -9.26 -22.93
CA VAL A 562 -37.32 -10.35 -21.96
C VAL A 562 -36.54 -11.52 -22.53
N ARG A 563 -35.41 -11.86 -21.93
CA ARG A 563 -34.67 -13.08 -22.26
C ARG A 563 -35.01 -14.16 -21.24
N VAL A 564 -35.28 -15.36 -21.75
CA VAL A 564 -35.60 -16.53 -20.93
C VAL A 564 -34.74 -17.69 -21.38
N ARG A 565 -34.07 -18.34 -20.45
CA ARG A 565 -33.27 -19.54 -20.69
C ARG A 565 -33.80 -20.68 -19.85
N ASN A 566 -33.87 -21.85 -20.47
CA ASN A 566 -34.13 -23.10 -19.78
C ASN A 566 -32.82 -23.62 -19.15
N PRO A 567 -32.70 -23.67 -17.82
CA PRO A 567 -31.50 -24.20 -17.17
C PRO A 567 -31.44 -25.73 -17.18
N TYR A 568 -32.54 -26.43 -17.46
CA TYR A 568 -32.57 -27.89 -17.50
C TYR A 568 -32.06 -28.45 -18.83
N ALA A 569 -31.57 -29.69 -18.79
CA ALA A 569 -31.24 -30.46 -19.99
C ALA A 569 -32.48 -30.95 -20.76
N ALA A 570 -33.63 -31.10 -20.08
CA ALA A 570 -34.89 -31.45 -20.71
C ALA A 570 -35.61 -30.20 -21.21
N SER A 571 -36.35 -30.33 -22.32
CA SER A 571 -37.20 -29.25 -22.84
C SER A 571 -38.34 -28.90 -21.88
N GLN A 572 -38.75 -27.63 -21.86
CA GLN A 572 -39.92 -27.16 -21.13
C GLN A 572 -40.61 -26.00 -21.87
N THR A 573 -41.85 -25.69 -21.49
CA THR A 573 -42.58 -24.53 -22.02
C THR A 573 -42.51 -23.39 -21.01
N ALA A 574 -42.12 -22.20 -21.45
CA ALA A 574 -42.11 -20.98 -20.66
C ALA A 574 -43.30 -20.09 -21.03
N ARG A 575 -44.16 -19.78 -20.06
CA ARG A 575 -45.27 -18.82 -20.20
C ARG A 575 -44.90 -17.48 -19.58
N LEU A 576 -44.79 -16.44 -20.39
CA LEU A 576 -44.38 -15.10 -20.00
C LEU A 576 -45.59 -14.18 -19.99
N LYS A 577 -45.89 -13.53 -18.86
CA LYS A 577 -46.96 -12.55 -18.71
C LYS A 577 -46.37 -11.23 -18.26
N LEU A 578 -46.49 -10.18 -19.08
CA LEU A 578 -46.12 -8.82 -18.71
C LEU A 578 -47.34 -8.04 -18.24
N MET A 579 -47.20 -7.39 -17.09
CA MET A 579 -48.21 -6.53 -16.49
C MET A 579 -47.64 -5.13 -16.32
N ALA A 580 -48.42 -4.12 -16.72
CA ALA A 580 -48.09 -2.72 -16.51
C ALA A 580 -48.84 -2.17 -15.30
N GLY A 581 -48.15 -1.40 -14.46
CA GLY A 581 -48.75 -0.62 -13.39
C GLY A 581 -49.37 0.69 -13.90
N PRO A 582 -49.93 1.52 -12.99
CA PRO A 582 -50.50 2.81 -13.36
C PRO A 582 -49.51 3.69 -14.15
N GLY A 583 -49.98 4.30 -15.23
CA GLY A 583 -49.15 5.14 -16.12
C GLY A 583 -48.45 4.39 -17.27
N ALA A 584 -48.60 3.07 -17.35
CA ALA A 584 -48.16 2.25 -18.49
C ALA A 584 -49.27 1.32 -19.00
N VAL A 585 -49.21 0.99 -20.28
CA VAL A 585 -50.13 0.05 -20.94
C VAL A 585 -49.32 -0.87 -21.86
N VAL A 586 -49.46 -2.19 -21.70
CA VAL A 586 -48.87 -3.17 -22.64
C VAL A 586 -49.70 -3.16 -23.93
N ILE A 587 -49.06 -2.95 -25.07
CA ILE A 587 -49.69 -2.91 -26.39
C ILE A 587 -49.50 -4.28 -27.07
N GLY A 588 -50.59 -4.89 -27.51
CA GLY A 588 -50.57 -6.20 -28.16
C GLY A 588 -50.64 -7.36 -27.17
N GLU A 589 -49.93 -8.46 -27.45
CA GLU A 589 -49.92 -9.64 -26.61
C GLU A 589 -49.18 -9.40 -25.28
N SER A 590 -49.92 -9.49 -24.17
CA SER A 590 -49.34 -9.42 -22.82
C SER A 590 -48.89 -10.78 -22.29
N ILE A 591 -49.25 -11.88 -22.97
CA ILE A 591 -48.91 -13.25 -22.60
C ILE A 591 -48.32 -13.96 -23.81
N LEU A 592 -47.13 -14.55 -23.65
CA LEU A 592 -46.46 -15.38 -24.66
C LEU A 592 -46.20 -16.77 -24.06
N SER A 593 -46.31 -17.83 -24.87
CA SER A 593 -45.97 -19.20 -24.46
C SER A 593 -44.98 -19.80 -25.45
N GLU A 594 -43.83 -20.22 -24.95
CA GLU A 594 -42.67 -20.54 -25.79
C GLU A 594 -42.08 -21.90 -25.41
N ALA A 595 -41.84 -22.75 -26.40
CA ALA A 595 -41.13 -24.00 -26.20
C ALA A 595 -39.61 -23.73 -26.12
N LEU A 596 -38.98 -24.19 -25.05
CA LEU A 596 -37.55 -24.04 -24.80
C LEU A 596 -36.88 -25.42 -24.74
N PRO A 597 -36.03 -25.75 -25.73
CA PRO A 597 -35.15 -26.90 -25.64
C PRO A 597 -34.23 -26.82 -24.41
N GLY A 598 -33.65 -27.96 -24.01
CA GLY A 598 -32.70 -28.01 -22.90
C GLY A 598 -31.50 -27.06 -23.08
N GLY A 599 -31.17 -26.27 -22.07
CA GLY A 599 -30.07 -25.29 -22.09
C GLY A 599 -30.28 -24.07 -23.01
N ALA A 600 -31.30 -24.07 -23.86
CA ALA A 600 -31.54 -23.03 -24.84
C ALA A 600 -32.18 -21.78 -24.21
N GLY A 601 -31.96 -20.63 -24.83
CA GLY A 601 -32.59 -19.38 -24.45
C GLY A 601 -33.14 -18.61 -25.64
N ILE A 602 -34.25 -17.90 -25.41
CA ILE A 602 -34.90 -17.04 -26.40
C ILE A 602 -34.97 -15.62 -25.86
N THR A 603 -35.16 -14.66 -26.76
CA THR A 603 -35.48 -13.27 -26.39
C THR A 603 -36.80 -12.90 -27.04
N ARG A 604 -37.70 -12.31 -26.25
CA ARG A 604 -38.99 -11.77 -26.68
C ARG A 604 -39.10 -10.30 -26.32
N HIS A 605 -39.88 -9.58 -27.09
CA HIS A 605 -40.05 -8.14 -26.95
C HIS A 605 -41.54 -7.83 -26.72
N PHE A 606 -41.83 -7.11 -25.64
CA PHE A 606 -43.16 -6.57 -25.37
C PHE A 606 -43.17 -5.10 -25.71
N ARG A 607 -44.22 -4.62 -26.38
CA ARG A 607 -44.43 -3.19 -26.61
C ARG A 607 -45.22 -2.61 -25.44
N VAL A 608 -44.76 -1.48 -24.90
CA VAL A 608 -45.41 -0.80 -23.78
C VAL A 608 -45.51 0.69 -24.09
N SER A 609 -46.72 1.25 -24.02
CA SER A 609 -46.94 2.69 -24.07
C SER A 609 -46.91 3.26 -22.65
N LEU A 610 -46.35 4.46 -22.50
CA LEU A 610 -46.17 5.15 -21.22
C LEU A 610 -46.96 6.47 -21.18
N PRO A 611 -48.31 6.46 -21.20
CA PRO A 611 -49.12 7.67 -21.25
C PRO A 611 -49.17 8.44 -19.90
N GLY A 612 -48.61 7.88 -18.83
CA GLY A 612 -48.64 8.49 -17.50
C GLY A 612 -47.88 9.82 -17.41
N PRO A 613 -48.23 10.68 -16.43
CA PRO A 613 -47.46 11.90 -16.14
C PRO A 613 -46.05 11.56 -15.63
N PRO A 614 -45.12 12.54 -15.59
CA PRO A 614 -43.79 12.35 -15.00
C PRO A 614 -43.87 11.74 -13.60
N GLY A 615 -42.99 10.78 -13.30
CA GLY A 615 -43.05 9.98 -12.08
C GLY A 615 -42.61 8.54 -12.27
N ARG A 616 -42.85 7.69 -11.27
CA ARG A 616 -42.39 6.29 -11.25
C ARG A 616 -43.48 5.36 -11.77
N VAL A 617 -43.13 4.51 -12.73
CA VAL A 617 -44.00 3.49 -13.30
C VAL A 617 -43.37 2.12 -13.11
N PHE A 618 -44.18 1.11 -12.82
CA PHE A 618 -43.69 -0.25 -12.59
C PHE A 618 -44.17 -1.22 -13.66
N LEU A 619 -43.26 -2.05 -14.17
CA LEU A 619 -43.59 -3.21 -14.99
C LEU A 619 -43.29 -4.49 -14.22
N THR A 620 -44.20 -5.45 -14.28
CA THR A 620 -44.08 -6.74 -13.61
C THR A 620 -44.15 -7.87 -14.63
N LEU A 621 -43.10 -8.68 -14.71
CA LEU A 621 -43.02 -9.87 -15.54
C LEU A 621 -43.20 -11.12 -14.68
N ALA A 622 -44.19 -11.96 -15.00
CA ALA A 622 -44.33 -13.30 -14.46
C ALA A 622 -43.95 -14.34 -15.52
N ALA A 623 -42.93 -15.13 -15.27
CA ALA A 623 -42.43 -16.18 -16.17
C ALA A 623 -42.63 -17.55 -15.51
N THR A 624 -43.55 -18.35 -16.04
CA THR A 624 -43.93 -19.66 -15.51
C THR A 624 -43.26 -20.76 -16.32
N GLY A 625 -42.46 -21.59 -15.67
CA GLY A 625 -41.85 -22.77 -16.25
C GLY A 625 -42.63 -24.03 -15.91
N ARG A 626 -41.96 -25.19 -15.95
CA ARG A 626 -42.56 -26.48 -15.69
C ARG A 626 -42.96 -26.68 -14.22
N ARG A 627 -42.21 -26.12 -13.28
CA ARG A 627 -42.39 -26.35 -11.84
C ARG A 627 -42.93 -25.13 -11.11
N ARG A 628 -42.52 -23.91 -11.49
CA ARG A 628 -42.76 -22.68 -10.71
C ARG A 628 -42.82 -21.42 -11.59
N THR A 629 -43.22 -20.30 -10.97
CA THR A 629 -43.30 -18.98 -11.62
C THR A 629 -42.30 -18.00 -11.00
N VAL A 630 -41.43 -17.43 -11.82
CA VAL A 630 -40.51 -16.34 -11.46
C VAL A 630 -41.21 -15.00 -11.72
N THR A 631 -41.30 -14.13 -10.71
CA THR A 631 -41.89 -12.80 -10.85
C THR A 631 -40.85 -11.70 -10.64
N LEU A 632 -40.69 -10.82 -11.62
CA LEU A 632 -39.74 -9.72 -11.61
C LEU A 632 -40.48 -8.38 -11.76
N ARG A 633 -40.27 -7.45 -10.84
CA ARG A 633 -40.80 -6.08 -10.92
C ARG A 633 -39.67 -5.10 -11.17
N ARG A 634 -39.85 -4.20 -12.13
CA ARG A 634 -38.89 -3.16 -12.51
C ARG A 634 -39.56 -1.79 -12.54
N GLU A 635 -38.79 -0.78 -12.17
CA GLU A 635 -39.20 0.62 -12.15
C GLU A 635 -38.67 1.33 -13.40
N ILE A 636 -39.48 2.25 -13.92
CA ILE A 636 -39.15 3.18 -15.00
C ILE A 636 -39.47 4.58 -14.50
N GLU A 637 -38.49 5.47 -14.55
CA GLU A 637 -38.67 6.89 -14.23
C GLU A 637 -39.10 7.66 -15.50
N LEU A 638 -40.28 8.29 -15.44
CA LEU A 638 -40.78 9.16 -16.50
C LEU A 638 -40.31 10.59 -16.26
N LEU A 639 -39.38 11.06 -17.08
CA LEU A 639 -38.85 12.43 -16.98
C LEU A 639 -39.80 13.46 -17.60
N PRO A 640 -39.83 14.69 -17.06
CA PRO A 640 -40.53 15.80 -17.71
C PRO A 640 -39.93 16.13 -19.10
N ALA A 641 -40.75 16.68 -19.99
CA ALA A 641 -40.36 17.04 -21.35
C ALA A 641 -39.35 18.20 -21.43
N SER A 642 -39.29 19.04 -20.39
CA SER A 642 -38.38 20.18 -20.27
C SER A 642 -37.39 19.93 -19.13
N PRO A 643 -36.12 20.34 -19.27
CA PRO A 643 -35.14 20.22 -18.19
C PRO A 643 -35.61 21.04 -16.98
N GLU A 644 -35.48 20.45 -15.79
CA GLU A 644 -35.78 21.15 -14.54
C GLU A 644 -34.86 22.36 -14.42
N THR A 645 -35.47 23.55 -14.30
CA THR A 645 -34.71 24.78 -14.06
C THR A 645 -34.84 25.12 -12.60
N THR A 646 -33.71 25.15 -11.89
CA THR A 646 -33.69 25.52 -10.47
C THR A 646 -33.27 26.98 -10.34
N VAL A 647 -34.13 27.80 -9.75
CA VAL A 647 -33.79 29.17 -9.37
C VAL A 647 -33.37 29.16 -7.90
N THR A 648 -32.20 29.71 -7.60
CA THR A 648 -31.61 29.66 -6.26
C THR A 648 -31.44 31.05 -5.68
N HIS A 649 -31.91 31.22 -4.45
CA HIS A 649 -31.65 32.40 -3.65
C HIS A 649 -30.84 31.99 -2.41
N ALA A 650 -29.59 32.47 -2.34
CA ALA A 650 -28.71 32.23 -1.19
C ALA A 650 -28.49 33.53 -0.38
N GLY A 651 -28.12 33.37 0.88
CA GLY A 651 -27.95 34.49 1.80
C GLY A 651 -27.50 34.05 3.19
N GLN A 652 -26.97 35.01 3.93
CA GLN A 652 -26.69 34.87 5.36
C GLN A 652 -27.84 35.49 6.15
N VAL A 653 -28.25 34.84 7.23
CA VAL A 653 -29.27 35.36 8.15
C VAL A 653 -28.56 35.95 9.37
N THR A 654 -28.71 37.25 9.56
CA THR A 654 -28.23 37.98 10.75
C THR A 654 -29.36 38.82 11.32
N GLY A 655 -29.88 38.45 12.49
CA GLY A 655 -31.08 39.07 13.05
C GLY A 655 -32.35 38.69 12.28
N SER A 656 -33.29 39.62 12.14
CA SER A 656 -34.52 39.43 11.36
C SER A 656 -34.29 39.77 9.88
N VAL A 657 -34.59 38.84 8.98
CA VAL A 657 -34.45 39.02 7.53
C VAL A 657 -35.78 38.73 6.86
N SER A 658 -36.30 39.69 6.10
CA SER A 658 -37.46 39.50 5.23
C SER A 658 -37.01 39.57 3.77
N ARG A 659 -37.43 38.61 2.94
CA ARG A 659 -37.15 38.59 1.50
C ARG A 659 -38.41 38.21 0.73
N THR A 660 -38.69 38.94 -0.34
CA THR A 660 -39.70 38.60 -1.33
C THR A 660 -39.04 37.76 -2.42
N ILE A 661 -39.64 36.61 -2.76
CA ILE A 661 -39.16 35.72 -3.83
C ILE A 661 -40.27 35.61 -4.86
N ASP A 662 -40.00 36.02 -6.09
CA ASP A 662 -40.92 35.86 -7.20
C ASP A 662 -40.83 34.42 -7.73
N LEU A 663 -41.92 33.65 -7.56
CA LEU A 663 -41.99 32.28 -8.03
C LEU A 663 -42.29 32.25 -9.54
N PRO A 664 -41.42 31.63 -10.37
CA PRO A 664 -41.70 31.43 -11.78
C PRO A 664 -43.00 30.63 -11.98
N LYS A 665 -43.68 30.81 -13.13
CA LYS A 665 -44.84 29.97 -13.47
C LYS A 665 -44.39 28.51 -13.63
N GLY A 666 -45.06 27.58 -12.94
CA GLY A 666 -44.80 26.13 -13.06
C GLY A 666 -43.86 25.53 -11.99
N VAL A 667 -43.57 26.25 -10.89
CA VAL A 667 -42.86 25.68 -9.73
C VAL A 667 -43.62 24.48 -9.18
N ARG A 668 -42.95 23.32 -9.14
CA ARG A 668 -43.49 22.05 -8.59
C ARG A 668 -43.11 21.81 -7.14
N GLN A 669 -41.96 22.33 -6.73
CA GLN A 669 -41.41 22.15 -5.39
C GLN A 669 -40.56 23.38 -5.06
N ALA A 670 -40.75 23.92 -3.86
CA ALA A 670 -39.81 24.88 -3.28
C ALA A 670 -39.17 24.28 -2.03
N THR A 671 -37.85 24.42 -1.93
CA THR A 671 -37.07 23.93 -0.78
C THR A 671 -36.33 25.07 -0.11
N LEU A 672 -36.56 25.25 1.20
CA LEU A 672 -35.78 26.15 2.04
C LEU A 672 -34.78 25.33 2.86
N SER A 673 -33.48 25.56 2.66
CA SER A 673 -32.41 24.88 3.39
C SER A 673 -31.65 25.86 4.29
N LEU A 674 -31.70 25.64 5.61
CA LEU A 674 -30.96 26.44 6.60
C LEU A 674 -29.77 25.65 7.15
N GLN A 675 -28.56 26.20 7.03
CA GLN A 675 -27.31 25.52 7.43
C GLN A 675 -26.54 26.39 8.43
N PRO A 676 -26.30 25.90 9.66
CA PRO A 676 -25.75 26.72 10.74
C PRO A 676 -24.23 26.92 10.69
N SER A 677 -23.50 26.10 9.92
CA SER A 677 -22.04 26.15 9.86
C SER A 677 -21.51 25.62 8.53
N PRO A 678 -20.29 25.99 8.11
CA PRO A 678 -19.64 25.44 6.91
C PRO A 678 -19.55 23.91 6.92
N GLY A 679 -19.34 23.29 8.08
CA GLY A 679 -19.38 21.83 8.22
C GLY A 679 -20.74 21.21 7.90
N ALA A 680 -21.84 21.89 8.26
CA ALA A 680 -23.19 21.45 7.88
C ALA A 680 -23.45 21.63 6.37
N ILE A 681 -22.90 22.67 5.74
CA ILE A 681 -22.92 22.82 4.27
C ILE A 681 -22.17 21.66 3.62
N ALA A 682 -20.97 21.32 4.13
CA ALA A 682 -20.17 20.20 3.63
C ALA A 682 -20.90 18.87 3.78
N ALA A 683 -21.58 18.62 4.90
CA ALA A 683 -22.37 17.41 5.13
C ALA A 683 -23.57 17.32 4.18
N ALA A 684 -24.25 18.44 3.91
CA ALA A 684 -25.34 18.48 2.92
C ALA A 684 -24.82 18.20 1.51
N ARG A 685 -23.71 18.81 1.11
CA ARG A 685 -23.06 18.54 -0.17
C ARG A 685 -22.63 17.09 -0.30
N LEU A 686 -22.07 16.50 0.75
CA LEU A 686 -21.63 15.12 0.74
C LEU A 686 -22.76 14.13 0.45
N ARG A 687 -23.99 14.41 0.90
CA ARG A 687 -25.19 13.59 0.62
C ARG A 687 -25.62 13.65 -0.85
N SER A 688 -25.41 14.77 -1.53
CA SER A 688 -25.77 14.93 -2.95
C SER A 688 -24.67 14.48 -3.91
N LEU A 689 -23.44 14.29 -3.41
CA LEU A 689 -22.32 13.85 -4.23
C LEU A 689 -22.39 12.34 -4.52
N PRO A 690 -22.33 11.92 -5.80
CA PRO A 690 -22.22 10.50 -6.14
C PRO A 690 -21.00 9.86 -5.48
N GLU A 691 -21.14 8.61 -5.02
CA GLU A 691 -20.02 7.85 -4.45
C GLU A 691 -18.99 7.46 -5.52
N GLU A 692 -19.45 7.13 -6.73
CA GLU A 692 -18.63 6.62 -7.85
C GLU A 692 -18.08 7.74 -8.74
N LEU A 693 -17.39 8.70 -8.13
CA LEU A 693 -16.85 9.81 -8.89
C LEU A 693 -15.52 9.43 -9.57
N VAL A 694 -15.60 8.95 -10.82
CA VAL A 694 -14.41 8.70 -11.67
C VAL A 694 -13.89 10.02 -12.22
N LEU A 695 -13.21 10.77 -11.35
CA LEU A 695 -12.72 12.11 -11.65
C LEU A 695 -11.21 12.24 -11.45
N SER A 696 -10.66 13.39 -11.82
CA SER A 696 -9.25 13.73 -11.69
C SER A 696 -8.77 13.70 -10.23
N THR A 697 -7.46 13.66 -10.01
CA THR A 697 -6.87 13.73 -8.66
C THR A 697 -7.28 14.98 -7.89
N LEU A 698 -7.40 16.13 -8.56
CA LEU A 698 -7.86 17.37 -7.95
C LEU A 698 -9.26 17.22 -7.36
N GLU A 699 -10.19 16.63 -8.10
CA GLU A 699 -11.57 16.44 -7.68
C GLU A 699 -11.70 15.35 -6.60
N ARG A 700 -10.90 14.29 -6.68
CA ARG A 700 -10.83 13.27 -5.63
C ARG A 700 -10.32 13.86 -4.31
N ALA A 701 -9.27 14.68 -4.39
CA ALA A 701 -8.73 15.40 -3.23
C ALA A 701 -9.74 16.43 -2.68
N ALA A 702 -10.41 17.21 -3.53
CA ALA A 702 -11.46 18.13 -3.10
C ALA A 702 -12.64 17.39 -2.42
N GLY A 703 -13.04 16.24 -2.96
CA GLY A 703 -14.06 15.38 -2.35
C GLY A 703 -13.63 14.85 -0.98
N LEU A 704 -12.35 14.48 -0.83
CA LEU A 704 -11.78 14.07 0.46
C LEU A 704 -11.84 15.23 1.48
N ASP A 705 -11.53 16.45 1.06
CA ASP A 705 -11.57 17.62 1.94
C ASP A 705 -13.00 17.99 2.37
N ILE A 706 -13.98 17.88 1.47
CA ILE A 706 -15.41 18.03 1.79
C ILE A 706 -15.84 16.97 2.82
N ALA A 707 -15.47 15.71 2.60
CA ALA A 707 -15.80 14.64 3.54
C ALA A 707 -15.13 14.83 4.90
N ARG A 708 -13.89 15.36 4.92
CA ARG A 708 -13.20 15.73 6.15
C ARG A 708 -13.95 16.81 6.91
N MET A 709 -14.31 17.92 6.25
CA MET A 709 -15.06 19.01 6.89
C MET A 709 -16.43 18.54 7.43
N ALA A 710 -17.10 17.63 6.70
CA ALA A 710 -18.34 17.00 7.16
C ALA A 710 -18.10 16.11 8.39
N ALA A 711 -17.04 15.28 8.37
CA ALA A 711 -16.68 14.35 9.45
C ALA A 711 -16.14 15.04 10.71
N THR A 712 -15.54 16.22 10.58
CA THR A 712 -15.07 17.02 11.73
C THR A 712 -16.15 17.93 12.32
N SER A 713 -17.34 17.97 11.72
CA SER A 713 -18.45 18.73 12.29
C SER A 713 -18.95 18.04 13.57
N GLN A 714 -19.45 18.81 14.54
CA GLN A 714 -20.10 18.26 15.74
C GLN A 714 -21.32 17.36 15.44
N GLN A 715 -21.74 17.30 14.17
CA GLN A 715 -22.89 16.57 13.64
C GLN A 715 -22.48 15.33 12.82
N ALA A 716 -21.21 14.93 12.87
CA ALA A 716 -20.71 13.82 12.08
C ALA A 716 -21.31 12.48 12.51
N GLY A 717 -22.15 11.90 11.65
CA GLY A 717 -22.60 10.50 11.79
C GLY A 717 -21.55 9.51 11.29
N SER A 718 -21.71 8.23 11.65
CA SER A 718 -20.85 7.13 11.17
C SER A 718 -20.72 7.08 9.64
N SER A 719 -21.77 7.46 8.92
CA SER A 719 -21.77 7.56 7.45
C SER A 719 -20.76 8.59 6.91
N ALA A 720 -20.54 9.71 7.61
CA ALA A 720 -19.59 10.74 7.16
C ALA A 720 -18.14 10.26 7.32
N VAL A 721 -17.85 9.54 8.41
CA VAL A 721 -16.54 8.92 8.66
C VAL A 721 -16.25 7.82 7.63
N GLN A 722 -17.23 6.97 7.32
CA GLN A 722 -17.06 5.95 6.27
C GLN A 722 -16.84 6.57 4.89
N ALA A 723 -17.56 7.66 4.57
CA ALA A 723 -17.37 8.38 3.32
C ALA A 723 -15.97 9.02 3.22
N LEU A 724 -15.41 9.49 4.35
CA LEU A 724 -14.05 9.99 4.43
C LEU A 724 -13.02 8.90 4.06
N GLU A 725 -13.13 7.71 4.66
CA GLU A 725 -12.25 6.57 4.36
C GLU A 725 -12.36 6.12 2.90
N ARG A 726 -13.59 5.97 2.38
CA ARG A 726 -13.81 5.60 0.97
C ARG A 726 -13.17 6.61 0.01
N ARG A 727 -13.28 7.90 0.29
CA ARG A 727 -12.69 8.96 -0.55
C ARG A 727 -11.17 9.02 -0.45
N PHE A 728 -10.60 8.67 0.71
CA PHE A 728 -9.16 8.51 0.84
C PHE A 728 -8.66 7.36 -0.05
N LEU A 729 -9.30 6.19 0.01
CA LEU A 729 -8.98 5.06 -0.86
C LEU A 729 -9.15 5.41 -2.35
N ALA A 730 -10.20 6.17 -2.69
CA ALA A 730 -10.42 6.63 -4.05
C ALA A 730 -9.28 7.55 -4.56
N LEU A 731 -8.72 8.41 -3.70
CA LEU A 731 -7.56 9.24 -4.05
C LEU A 731 -6.30 8.39 -4.28
N LEU A 732 -6.10 7.33 -3.49
CA LEU A 732 -4.96 6.41 -3.66
C LEU A 732 -4.95 5.68 -5.00
N ALA A 733 -6.09 5.55 -5.69
CA ALA A 733 -6.14 4.98 -7.04
C ALA A 733 -5.33 5.79 -8.07
N CYS A 734 -5.07 7.08 -7.81
CA CYS A 734 -4.23 7.94 -8.65
C CYS A 734 -2.75 7.93 -8.22
N ARG A 735 -2.38 7.18 -7.18
CA ARG A 735 -1.02 7.13 -6.65
C ARG A 735 -0.18 6.17 -7.49
N HIS A 736 1.00 6.64 -7.88
CA HIS A 736 2.02 5.86 -8.57
C HIS A 736 2.95 5.17 -7.56
N GLU A 737 3.66 4.11 -8.00
CA GLU A 737 4.64 3.36 -7.17
C GLU A 737 5.75 4.26 -6.59
N SER A 738 6.10 5.34 -7.30
CA SER A 738 7.04 6.36 -6.84
C SER A 738 6.55 7.18 -5.64
N GLY A 739 5.28 7.02 -5.25
CA GLY A 739 4.62 7.79 -4.20
C GLY A 739 3.96 9.09 -4.66
N ALA A 740 4.16 9.49 -5.92
CA ALA A 740 3.53 10.66 -6.54
C ALA A 740 2.10 10.40 -6.99
N PHE A 741 1.39 11.44 -7.41
CA PHE A 741 0.04 11.32 -7.97
C PHE A 741 0.01 11.73 -9.43
N ALA A 742 -0.75 10.97 -10.21
CA ALA A 742 -1.07 11.30 -11.60
C ALA A 742 -2.41 12.02 -11.69
N SER A 743 -2.71 12.64 -12.84
CA SER A 743 -3.99 13.34 -13.03
C SER A 743 -5.20 12.40 -12.98
N ARG A 744 -5.04 11.15 -13.47
CA ARG A 744 -6.03 10.07 -13.45
C ARG A 744 -5.35 8.73 -13.12
N PRO A 745 -6.11 7.71 -12.69
CA PRO A 745 -5.56 6.38 -12.47
C PRO A 745 -4.86 5.84 -13.73
N GLY A 746 -3.61 5.40 -13.59
CA GLY A 746 -2.80 4.84 -14.68
C GLY A 746 -1.98 5.84 -15.51
N ASP A 747 -2.21 7.15 -15.35
CA ASP A 747 -1.41 8.17 -16.03
C ASP A 747 0.00 8.31 -15.42
N LYS A 748 0.90 9.01 -16.12
CA LYS A 748 2.19 9.40 -15.56
C LYS A 748 1.99 10.40 -14.41
N PRO A 749 2.77 10.30 -13.31
CA PRO A 749 2.69 11.25 -12.21
C PRO A 749 3.08 12.66 -12.66
N ASP A 750 2.38 13.66 -12.13
CA ASP A 750 2.61 15.07 -12.45
C ASP A 750 2.69 15.94 -11.19
N VAL A 751 3.33 17.10 -11.35
CA VAL A 751 3.66 18.00 -10.24
C VAL A 751 2.41 18.63 -9.62
N VAL A 752 1.43 19.03 -10.44
CA VAL A 752 0.23 19.77 -9.97
C VAL A 752 -0.68 18.84 -9.18
N SER A 753 -0.99 17.66 -9.72
CA SER A 753 -1.80 16.64 -9.03
C SER A 753 -1.14 16.19 -7.74
N THR A 754 0.18 16.00 -7.74
CA THR A 754 0.93 15.62 -6.55
C THR A 754 0.94 16.73 -5.50
N ALA A 755 1.18 17.99 -5.88
CA ALA A 755 1.19 19.12 -4.96
C ALA A 755 -0.18 19.31 -4.30
N TYR A 756 -1.25 19.28 -5.09
CA TYR A 756 -2.60 19.42 -4.55
C TYR A 756 -2.97 18.26 -3.62
N ALA A 757 -2.66 17.02 -4.00
CA ALA A 757 -2.89 15.85 -3.14
C ALA A 757 -2.15 15.96 -1.81
N VAL A 758 -0.89 16.43 -1.81
CA VAL A 758 -0.11 16.68 -0.58
C VAL A 758 -0.81 17.71 0.31
N ALA A 759 -1.21 18.86 -0.23
CA ALA A 759 -1.87 19.92 0.54
C ALA A 759 -3.15 19.45 1.24
N ILE A 760 -3.95 18.58 0.58
CA ILE A 760 -5.17 18.03 1.18
C ILE A 760 -4.87 16.89 2.16
N LEU A 761 -3.95 15.98 1.83
CA LEU A 761 -3.59 14.87 2.72
C LEU A 761 -2.98 15.35 4.03
N GLU A 762 -2.26 16.47 4.00
CA GLU A 762 -1.75 17.12 5.21
C GLU A 762 -2.87 17.69 6.09
N ALA A 763 -3.85 18.35 5.47
CA ALA A 763 -5.04 18.84 6.20
C ALA A 763 -5.90 17.70 6.76
N ALA A 764 -5.84 16.51 6.14
CA ALA A 764 -6.60 15.32 6.54
C ALA A 764 -5.88 14.40 7.53
N GLN A 765 -4.63 14.69 7.92
CA GLN A 765 -3.80 13.78 8.71
C GLN A 765 -4.42 13.42 10.07
N ASP A 766 -5.17 14.34 10.68
CA ASP A 766 -5.79 14.14 12.00
C ASP A 766 -7.07 13.29 11.93
N ALA A 767 -7.70 13.22 10.75
CA ALA A 767 -8.97 12.52 10.55
C ALA A 767 -8.82 11.18 9.82
N VAL A 768 -7.71 10.95 9.11
CA VAL A 768 -7.49 9.74 8.29
C VAL A 768 -6.18 9.04 8.69
N PRO A 769 -6.26 7.90 9.41
CA PRO A 769 -5.09 7.08 9.69
C PRO A 769 -4.40 6.65 8.38
N GLY A 770 -3.12 7.01 8.20
CA GLY A 770 -2.33 6.67 7.02
C GLY A 770 -2.20 7.79 5.96
N ALA A 771 -2.95 8.89 6.06
CA ALA A 771 -2.76 10.04 5.16
C ALA A 771 -1.35 10.65 5.27
N GLN A 772 -0.79 10.71 6.49
CA GLN A 772 0.52 11.31 6.74
C GLN A 772 1.70 10.57 6.06
N PRO A 773 1.84 9.23 6.16
CA PRO A 773 2.85 8.49 5.38
C PRO A 773 2.73 8.71 3.85
N VAL A 774 1.51 8.80 3.33
CA VAL A 774 1.26 9.01 1.90
C VAL A 774 1.67 10.43 1.48
N ALA A 775 1.26 11.45 2.24
CA ALA A 775 1.68 12.83 2.03
C ALA A 775 3.21 12.96 2.04
N ARG A 776 3.90 12.35 3.02
CA ARG A 776 5.37 12.36 3.10
C ARG A 776 6.05 11.71 1.90
N ALA A 777 5.50 10.64 1.35
CA ALA A 777 6.04 10.00 0.14
C ALA A 777 5.90 10.91 -1.09
N ALA A 778 4.71 11.47 -1.30
CA ALA A 778 4.43 12.40 -2.39
C ALA A 778 5.27 13.69 -2.28
N ARG A 779 5.43 14.23 -1.07
CA ARG A 779 6.26 15.41 -0.80
C ARG A 779 7.74 15.17 -1.13
N ARG A 780 8.29 14.01 -0.78
CA ARG A 780 9.67 13.62 -1.16
C ARG A 780 9.84 13.55 -2.67
N TRP A 781 8.86 13.01 -3.38
CA TRP A 781 8.91 12.97 -4.85
C TRP A 781 8.91 14.39 -5.44
N LEU A 782 8.06 15.31 -4.95
CA LEU A 782 8.05 16.71 -5.37
C LEU A 782 9.41 17.40 -5.17
N GLN A 783 10.07 17.14 -4.04
CA GLN A 783 11.40 17.67 -3.75
C GLN A 783 12.47 17.16 -4.74
N GLN A 784 12.35 15.92 -5.20
CA GLN A 784 13.27 15.32 -6.18
C GLN A 784 13.08 15.86 -7.61
N GLN A 785 11.92 16.45 -7.93
CA GLN A 785 11.68 17.04 -9.25
C GLN A 785 12.45 18.35 -9.50
N ARG A 786 13.24 18.85 -8.53
CA ARG A 786 14.04 20.07 -8.66
C ARG A 786 15.08 19.94 -9.78
N ARG A 787 14.89 20.62 -10.91
CA ARG A 787 15.92 20.75 -11.96
C ARG A 787 17.03 21.72 -11.53
N SER A 788 18.28 21.39 -11.86
CA SER A 788 19.49 22.12 -11.41
C SER A 788 19.81 23.40 -12.18
N ASN A 789 19.15 23.71 -13.30
CA ASN A 789 19.46 24.88 -14.13
C ASN A 789 18.27 25.84 -14.25
N ALA A 790 18.51 27.11 -13.92
CA ALA A 790 17.57 28.22 -13.94
C ALA A 790 17.33 28.77 -15.37
N GLY A 791 16.06 28.99 -15.71
CA GLY A 791 15.58 29.61 -16.95
C GLY A 791 14.12 29.18 -17.18
N TRP A 792 13.16 30.09 -17.03
CA TRP A 792 11.70 29.87 -16.90
C TRP A 792 11.02 28.92 -17.95
N PRO A 793 9.81 28.38 -17.67
CA PRO A 793 8.92 28.71 -16.54
C PRO A 793 8.89 27.62 -15.45
N SER A 794 9.30 28.00 -14.23
CA SER A 794 9.36 27.23 -12.98
C SER A 794 10.25 25.96 -12.94
N PRO A 795 11.00 25.70 -11.85
CA PRO A 795 11.60 24.39 -11.60
C PRO A 795 10.54 23.30 -11.33
N TRP A 796 9.28 23.70 -11.09
CA TRP A 796 8.12 22.84 -10.81
C TRP A 796 6.86 23.35 -11.53
N GLY A 797 6.39 22.64 -12.56
CA GLY A 797 5.17 22.98 -13.30
C GLY A 797 5.41 23.82 -14.56
N LYS A 798 4.33 24.22 -15.25
CA LYS A 798 4.34 24.99 -16.50
C LYS A 798 3.97 26.46 -16.30
N THR A 799 3.29 26.80 -15.21
CA THR A 799 2.77 28.15 -14.93
C THR A 799 3.26 28.67 -13.57
N PRO A 800 3.26 30.00 -13.33
CA PRO A 800 3.48 30.56 -11.99
C PRO A 800 2.52 30.00 -10.93
N ALA A 801 1.28 29.66 -11.32
CA ALA A 801 0.28 29.12 -10.39
C ALA A 801 0.66 27.72 -9.90
N ASP A 802 1.16 26.84 -10.77
CA ASP A 802 1.66 25.50 -10.40
C ASP A 802 2.79 25.61 -9.37
N ALA A 803 3.63 26.60 -9.60
CA ALA A 803 4.80 26.96 -8.83
C ALA A 803 4.40 27.39 -7.39
N ALA A 804 3.42 28.29 -7.26
CA ALA A 804 2.86 28.68 -5.97
C ALA A 804 2.09 27.56 -5.27
N LEU A 805 1.37 26.71 -6.01
CA LEU A 805 0.71 25.52 -5.45
C LEU A 805 1.73 24.55 -4.84
N VAL A 806 2.87 24.32 -5.51
CA VAL A 806 3.95 23.49 -4.97
C VAL A 806 4.56 24.13 -3.71
N ALA A 807 4.72 25.44 -3.68
CA ALA A 807 5.17 26.15 -2.48
C ALA A 807 4.21 25.93 -1.31
N TRP A 808 2.90 26.03 -1.56
CA TRP A 808 1.86 25.75 -0.57
C TRP A 808 1.91 24.29 -0.09
N ALA A 809 2.06 23.33 -1.00
CA ALA A 809 2.12 21.91 -0.69
C ALA A 809 3.38 21.47 0.09
N LEU A 810 4.52 22.12 -0.10
CA LEU A 810 5.78 21.71 0.56
C LEU A 810 5.87 22.15 2.04
N GLY A 811 5.07 23.12 2.47
CA GLY A 811 4.93 23.53 3.87
C GLY A 811 6.16 24.24 4.49
N LEU A 812 6.01 24.65 5.75
CA LEU A 812 6.90 25.56 6.50
C LEU A 812 8.28 24.98 6.91
N ASP A 813 8.43 23.67 7.02
CA ASP A 813 9.50 23.08 7.87
C ASP A 813 10.56 22.22 7.16
N THR A 814 10.70 22.31 5.83
CA THR A 814 11.78 21.60 5.12
C THR A 814 12.87 22.57 4.64
N PRO A 815 14.17 22.24 4.75
CA PRO A 815 15.25 23.09 4.21
C PRO A 815 15.03 23.57 2.77
N PRO A 816 14.53 22.74 1.81
CA PRO A 816 14.22 23.22 0.46
C PRO A 816 13.03 24.20 0.40
N SER A 817 12.13 24.24 1.38
CA SER A 817 11.01 25.19 1.39
C SER A 817 11.42 26.60 1.81
N ARG A 818 12.48 26.79 2.62
CA ARG A 818 13.01 28.12 2.97
C ARG A 818 13.61 28.86 1.77
N ASP A 819 14.40 28.15 0.98
CA ASP A 819 15.04 28.66 -0.25
C ASP A 819 13.99 29.01 -1.31
N LEU A 820 12.94 28.19 -1.40
CA LEU A 820 11.78 28.39 -2.25
C LEU A 820 10.97 29.63 -1.81
N ARG A 821 10.70 29.78 -0.51
CA ARG A 821 9.99 30.93 0.06
C ARG A 821 10.72 32.24 -0.18
N ALA A 822 12.03 32.28 0.00
CA ALA A 822 12.83 33.47 -0.27
C ALA A 822 12.72 33.89 -1.75
N ARG A 823 12.76 32.91 -2.67
CA ARG A 823 12.56 33.16 -4.10
C ARG A 823 11.13 33.59 -4.44
N TYR A 824 10.10 32.91 -3.94
CA TYR A 824 8.70 33.29 -4.17
C TYR A 824 8.32 34.61 -3.51
N ARG A 825 8.99 35.03 -2.43
CA ARG A 825 8.81 36.37 -1.85
C ARG A 825 9.27 37.46 -2.83
N VAL A 826 10.37 37.23 -3.54
CA VAL A 826 10.92 38.16 -4.55
C VAL A 826 10.18 38.06 -5.90
N GLU A 827 9.76 36.86 -6.31
CA GLU A 827 9.05 36.67 -7.56
C GLU A 827 7.57 37.05 -7.45
N GLY A 828 6.92 36.64 -6.35
CA GLY A 828 5.53 36.93 -6.05
C GLY A 828 5.23 38.41 -5.82
N SER A 829 6.23 39.21 -5.40
CA SER A 829 6.08 40.66 -5.33
C SER A 829 5.85 41.30 -6.70
N ARG A 830 6.23 40.62 -7.79
CA ARG A 830 6.04 41.10 -9.18
C ARG A 830 4.68 40.73 -9.77
N TRP A 831 3.90 39.89 -9.09
CA TRP A 831 2.63 39.39 -9.61
C TRP A 831 1.58 40.48 -9.45
N GLU A 832 0.71 40.66 -10.43
CA GLU A 832 -0.37 41.66 -10.37
C GLU A 832 -1.75 41.04 -10.19
N ASP A 833 -1.91 39.78 -10.55
CA ASP A 833 -3.19 39.08 -10.52
C ASP A 833 -3.53 38.58 -9.08
N PRO A 834 -4.74 38.87 -8.54
CA PRO A 834 -5.09 38.52 -7.17
C PRO A 834 -5.14 37.01 -6.89
N TYR A 835 -5.42 36.18 -7.90
CA TYR A 835 -5.40 34.72 -7.73
C TYR A 835 -3.98 34.22 -7.45
N LEU A 836 -3.02 34.71 -8.25
CA LEU A 836 -1.60 34.42 -8.08
C LEU A 836 -1.06 34.99 -6.76
N LEU A 837 -1.40 36.24 -6.42
CA LEU A 837 -1.00 36.86 -5.15
C LEU A 837 -1.51 36.04 -3.95
N SER A 838 -2.76 35.57 -4.00
CA SER A 838 -3.36 34.77 -2.94
C SER A 838 -2.70 33.39 -2.78
N LEU A 839 -2.41 32.69 -3.89
CA LEU A 839 -1.67 31.42 -3.84
C LEU A 839 -0.26 31.61 -3.27
N THR A 840 0.42 32.71 -3.62
CA THR A 840 1.73 33.05 -3.08
C THR A 840 1.68 33.30 -1.58
N ALA A 841 0.69 34.08 -1.12
CA ALA A 841 0.51 34.39 0.29
C ALA A 841 0.34 33.10 1.11
N LEU A 842 -0.47 32.16 0.61
CA LEU A 842 -0.66 30.83 1.21
C LEU A 842 0.63 30.00 1.20
N GLY A 843 1.40 30.06 0.11
CA GLY A 843 2.70 29.36 0.00
C GLY A 843 3.77 29.85 0.98
N ILE A 844 3.79 31.16 1.26
CA ILE A 844 4.74 31.77 2.20
C ILE A 844 4.29 31.56 3.67
N GLY A 845 3.03 31.18 3.90
CA GLY A 845 2.55 30.74 5.21
C GLY A 845 2.45 31.86 6.26
N GLY A 846 2.13 33.08 5.85
CA GLY A 846 1.75 34.17 6.76
C GLY A 846 2.88 34.76 7.62
N GLU A 847 4.17 34.48 7.34
CA GLU A 847 5.26 35.21 8.00
C GLU A 847 5.15 36.72 7.73
N PRO A 848 5.24 37.59 8.75
CA PRO A 848 5.31 39.03 8.52
C PRO A 848 6.54 39.35 7.67
N GLU A 849 6.37 40.23 6.68
CA GLU A 849 7.48 40.81 5.92
C GLU A 849 8.40 41.54 6.92
N ARG A 850 9.47 40.90 7.37
CA ARG A 850 10.53 41.57 8.13
C ARG A 850 11.16 42.62 7.21
N SER A 851 11.18 43.86 7.70
CA SER A 851 11.81 45.07 7.17
C SER A 851 13.32 44.99 6.89
N ASP A 852 13.92 43.79 6.91
CA ASP A 852 15.34 43.61 7.19
C ASP A 852 16.13 43.31 5.90
N VAL A 853 15.68 43.83 4.76
CA VAL A 853 16.44 43.81 3.51
C VAL A 853 17.17 45.15 3.37
N ASN A 854 18.48 45.10 3.62
CA ASN A 854 19.54 46.05 3.29
C ASN A 854 19.11 47.48 2.84
N PRO A 855 19.32 48.53 3.67
CA PRO A 855 18.89 49.92 3.40
C PRO A 855 19.65 50.65 2.27
N GLN A 856 20.54 49.98 1.53
CA GLN A 856 21.28 50.57 0.40
C GLN A 856 20.68 50.29 -0.99
N ALA A 857 19.54 49.61 -1.08
CA ALA A 857 18.75 49.55 -2.30
C ALA A 857 17.62 50.60 -2.25
N SER A 858 17.77 51.69 -3.01
CA SER A 858 16.81 52.80 -3.15
C SER A 858 15.44 52.38 -3.74
N PRO A 859 14.37 53.21 -3.61
CA PRO A 859 13.25 52.95 -2.69
C PRO A 859 11.96 52.47 -3.37
N GLY A 860 11.12 51.81 -2.58
CA GLY A 860 9.68 51.71 -2.83
C GLY A 860 8.96 51.11 -1.62
N PRO A 861 8.11 51.86 -0.88
CA PRO A 861 7.20 51.30 0.09
C PRO A 861 6.05 50.63 -0.69
N GLY A 862 6.29 49.42 -1.19
CA GLY A 862 5.21 48.61 -1.73
C GLY A 862 4.31 48.16 -0.57
N PRO A 863 2.97 48.27 -0.68
CA PRO A 863 2.09 47.64 0.30
C PRO A 863 2.42 46.15 0.42
N SER A 864 2.40 45.62 1.64
CA SER A 864 2.63 44.19 1.88
C SER A 864 1.76 43.35 0.94
N LEU A 865 2.23 42.15 0.54
CA LEU A 865 1.51 41.26 -0.38
C LEU A 865 0.02 41.13 -0.02
N LEU A 866 -0.29 41.02 1.28
CA LEU A 866 -1.64 40.94 1.82
C LEU A 866 -2.46 42.22 1.63
N ARG A 867 -1.84 43.39 1.81
CA ARG A 867 -2.49 44.68 1.55
C ARG A 867 -2.83 44.84 0.07
N ARG A 868 -1.95 44.40 -0.83
CA ARG A 868 -2.24 44.38 -2.28
C ARG A 868 -3.44 43.50 -2.63
N ILE A 869 -3.52 42.31 -2.02
CA ILE A 869 -4.71 41.46 -2.16
C ILE A 869 -5.94 42.23 -1.64
N ALA A 870 -5.87 42.82 -0.45
CA ALA A 870 -6.99 43.56 0.14
C ALA A 870 -7.45 44.77 -0.70
N ASP A 871 -6.53 45.46 -1.36
CA ASP A 871 -6.82 46.64 -2.19
C ASP A 871 -7.44 46.28 -3.56
N GLN A 872 -7.22 45.06 -4.05
CA GLN A 872 -7.79 44.56 -5.30
C GLN A 872 -9.21 43.99 -5.18
N ALA A 873 -9.82 44.08 -4.00
CA ALA A 873 -11.17 43.61 -3.77
C ALA A 873 -12.20 44.48 -4.53
N VAL A 874 -13.06 43.86 -5.33
CA VAL A 874 -14.12 44.52 -6.10
C VAL A 874 -15.47 44.32 -5.42
N ALA A 875 -16.30 45.36 -5.40
CA ALA A 875 -17.66 45.25 -4.87
C ALA A 875 -18.52 44.25 -5.68
N ALA A 876 -19.30 43.44 -4.97
CA ALA A 876 -20.27 42.50 -5.54
C ALA A 876 -21.69 42.82 -5.04
N SER A 877 -22.70 42.11 -5.56
CA SER A 877 -24.10 42.24 -5.11
C SER A 877 -24.26 42.02 -3.60
N ALA A 878 -23.40 41.21 -3.00
CA ALA A 878 -23.20 41.13 -1.56
C ALA A 878 -21.72 40.87 -1.25
N GLY A 879 -21.12 41.73 -0.41
CA GLY A 879 -19.71 41.60 -0.02
C GLY A 879 -18.74 42.04 -1.12
N GLN A 880 -17.59 41.37 -1.18
CA GLN A 880 -16.52 41.68 -2.13
C GLN A 880 -16.00 40.41 -2.81
N LYS A 881 -15.49 40.55 -4.04
CA LYS A 881 -14.89 39.45 -4.80
C LYS A 881 -13.56 39.85 -5.41
N TRP A 882 -12.76 38.84 -5.75
CA TRP A 882 -11.51 38.99 -6.48
C TRP A 882 -11.65 38.40 -7.88
N LEU A 883 -11.14 39.11 -8.88
CA LEU A 883 -11.21 38.71 -10.27
C LEU A 883 -9.83 38.31 -10.76
N SER A 884 -9.72 37.10 -11.32
CA SER A 884 -8.52 36.66 -12.01
C SER A 884 -8.63 36.99 -13.50
N SER A 885 -7.60 37.64 -14.03
CA SER A 885 -7.37 37.81 -15.47
C SER A 885 -6.78 36.54 -16.12
N LEU A 886 -6.27 35.63 -15.30
CA LEU A 886 -5.67 34.37 -15.70
C LEU A 886 -6.66 33.21 -15.59
N ARG A 887 -6.44 32.16 -16.40
CA ARG A 887 -7.06 30.86 -16.15
C ARG A 887 -6.48 30.23 -14.90
N THR A 888 -7.35 29.68 -14.05
CA THR A 888 -6.93 29.02 -12.80
C THR A 888 -6.21 27.70 -13.10
N ILE A 889 -5.71 27.00 -12.08
CA ILE A 889 -5.03 25.70 -12.23
C ILE A 889 -5.97 24.66 -12.86
N GLN A 890 -7.28 24.84 -12.73
CA GLN A 890 -8.30 24.01 -13.38
C GLN A 890 -8.68 24.49 -14.80
N GLY A 891 -8.10 25.60 -15.27
CA GLY A 891 -8.40 26.19 -16.56
C GLY A 891 -9.69 27.02 -16.59
N LEU A 892 -10.21 27.43 -15.42
CA LEU A 892 -11.47 28.18 -15.29
C LEU A 892 -11.29 29.68 -15.60
N ASP A 893 -12.36 30.30 -16.08
CA ASP A 893 -12.51 31.73 -16.30
C ASP A 893 -13.89 32.25 -15.78
N GLY A 894 -14.13 33.56 -15.91
CA GLY A 894 -15.39 34.21 -15.52
C GLY A 894 -15.74 34.10 -14.02
N GLU A 895 -17.01 33.85 -13.70
CA GLU A 895 -17.47 33.75 -12.31
C GLU A 895 -16.91 32.52 -11.58
N ALA A 896 -16.56 31.45 -12.30
CA ALA A 896 -15.96 30.26 -11.71
C ALA A 896 -14.53 30.54 -11.21
N SER A 897 -13.74 31.30 -11.98
CA SER A 897 -12.41 31.74 -11.52
C SER A 897 -12.50 32.81 -10.43
N ALA A 898 -13.51 33.69 -10.47
CA ALA A 898 -13.75 34.67 -9.41
C ALA A 898 -14.06 33.99 -8.06
N THR A 899 -14.81 32.88 -8.08
CA THR A 899 -15.08 32.09 -6.88
C THR A 899 -13.80 31.48 -6.31
N GLU A 900 -12.96 30.87 -7.16
CA GLU A 900 -11.69 30.28 -6.75
C GLU A 900 -10.73 31.33 -6.18
N ALA A 901 -10.55 32.45 -6.90
CA ALA A 901 -9.71 33.56 -6.49
C ALA A 901 -10.18 34.19 -5.17
N THR A 902 -11.50 34.38 -5.01
CA THR A 902 -12.07 34.92 -3.77
C THR A 902 -11.87 33.96 -2.60
N ALA A 903 -12.07 32.65 -2.78
CA ALA A 903 -11.84 31.68 -1.73
C ALA A 903 -10.36 31.66 -1.27
N LEU A 904 -9.42 31.72 -2.21
CA LEU A 904 -7.99 31.80 -1.90
C LEU A 904 -7.60 33.11 -1.22
N ALA A 905 -8.15 34.25 -1.66
CA ALA A 905 -7.93 35.55 -1.03
C ALA A 905 -8.45 35.57 0.41
N VAL A 906 -9.64 35.02 0.66
CA VAL A 906 -10.20 34.90 2.02
C VAL A 906 -9.29 34.02 2.90
N LEU A 907 -8.83 32.87 2.38
CA LEU A 907 -7.90 32.00 3.11
C LEU A 907 -6.57 32.69 3.44
N ALA A 908 -6.08 33.55 2.55
CA ALA A 908 -4.85 34.31 2.75
C ALA A 908 -5.04 35.46 3.76
N LEU A 909 -6.17 36.17 3.73
CA LEU A 909 -6.41 37.36 4.55
C LEU A 909 -6.97 37.05 5.95
N ALA A 910 -7.78 36.00 6.10
CA ALA A 910 -8.50 35.67 7.35
C ALA A 910 -7.60 35.50 8.60
N PRO A 911 -6.37 34.95 8.50
CA PRO A 911 -5.47 34.83 9.65
C PRO A 911 -4.96 36.18 10.19
N HIS A 912 -5.07 37.26 9.42
CA HIS A 912 -4.47 38.56 9.73
C HIS A 912 -5.55 39.55 10.20
N ALA A 913 -5.47 39.97 11.47
CA ALA A 913 -6.48 40.84 12.10
C ALA A 913 -6.74 42.14 11.32
N GLU A 914 -5.70 42.75 10.75
CA GLU A 914 -5.79 43.98 9.93
C GLU A 914 -6.69 43.82 8.70
N HIS A 915 -6.71 42.63 8.10
CA HIS A 915 -7.45 42.36 6.87
C HIS A 915 -8.71 41.51 7.10
N ARG A 916 -9.05 41.22 8.37
CA ARG A 916 -10.16 40.33 8.71
C ARG A 916 -11.51 40.80 8.15
N LYS A 917 -11.78 42.11 8.20
CA LYS A 917 -13.01 42.68 7.60
C LYS A 917 -13.13 42.39 6.10
N ARG A 918 -12.03 42.49 5.35
CA ARG A 918 -11.98 42.17 3.91
C ARG A 918 -12.24 40.68 3.67
N ALA A 919 -11.66 39.82 4.51
CA ALA A 919 -11.90 38.38 4.45
C ALA A 919 -13.38 38.04 4.74
N GLU A 920 -14.00 38.70 5.72
CA GLU A 920 -15.43 38.55 6.04
C GLU A 920 -16.34 39.01 4.89
N ASP A 921 -16.02 40.13 4.23
CA ASP A 921 -16.76 40.60 3.06
C ASP A 921 -16.59 39.65 1.86
N GLY A 922 -15.42 39.03 1.69
CA GLY A 922 -15.18 37.97 0.72
C GLY A 922 -15.97 36.68 0.99
N ALA A 923 -15.99 36.26 2.25
CA ALA A 923 -16.79 35.13 2.69
C ALA A 923 -18.31 35.38 2.51
N ARG A 924 -18.76 36.62 2.70
CA ARG A 924 -20.15 37.02 2.44
C ARG A 924 -20.51 36.84 0.96
N TYR A 925 -19.63 37.21 0.02
CA TYR A 925 -19.83 36.95 -1.40
C TYR A 925 -19.98 35.44 -1.66
N LEU A 926 -19.06 34.61 -1.17
CA LEU A 926 -19.13 33.16 -1.33
C LEU A 926 -20.44 32.58 -0.78
N ALA A 927 -20.87 33.01 0.40
CA ALA A 927 -22.13 32.57 0.99
C ALA A 927 -23.37 32.91 0.13
N THR A 928 -23.33 34.02 -0.62
CA THR A 928 -24.43 34.44 -1.50
C THR A 928 -24.40 33.87 -2.92
N THR A 929 -23.26 33.34 -3.38
CA THR A 929 -23.12 32.71 -4.72
C THR A 929 -23.31 31.20 -4.70
N ARG A 930 -23.66 30.63 -3.55
CA ARG A 930 -23.88 29.19 -3.38
C ARG A 930 -25.01 28.66 -4.27
N GLN A 931 -24.76 27.52 -4.88
CA GLN A 931 -25.71 26.77 -5.71
C GLN A 931 -26.67 25.91 -4.87
N PRO A 932 -27.81 25.46 -5.42
CA PRO A 932 -28.85 24.78 -4.63
C PRO A 932 -28.40 23.42 -4.11
N ASP A 933 -27.42 22.79 -4.77
CA ASP A 933 -26.80 21.53 -4.36
C ASP A 933 -25.80 21.68 -3.19
N GLY A 934 -25.66 22.91 -2.65
CA GLY A 934 -24.71 23.27 -1.60
C GLY A 934 -23.28 23.51 -2.10
N GLY A 935 -23.06 23.49 -3.42
CA GLY A 935 -21.76 23.67 -4.05
C GLY A 935 -21.53 25.05 -4.67
N TRP A 936 -20.38 25.17 -5.35
CA TRP A 936 -19.95 26.34 -6.12
C TRP A 936 -19.50 25.92 -7.52
N GLY A 937 -20.39 25.26 -8.27
CA GLY A 937 -20.16 24.81 -9.64
C GLY A 937 -19.35 23.52 -9.73
N ASN A 938 -18.11 23.51 -9.23
CA ASN A 938 -17.24 22.34 -9.23
C ASN A 938 -16.76 21.97 -7.81
N LEU A 939 -16.20 20.76 -7.67
CA LEU A 939 -15.76 20.25 -6.37
C LEU A 939 -14.62 21.03 -5.73
N LEU A 940 -13.66 21.52 -6.53
CA LEU A 940 -12.53 22.29 -6.02
C LEU A 940 -13.00 23.63 -5.44
N ASN A 941 -13.77 24.39 -6.22
CA ASN A 941 -14.38 25.64 -5.78
C ASN A 941 -15.24 25.41 -4.54
N THR A 942 -15.98 24.30 -4.51
CA THR A 942 -16.77 23.94 -3.33
C THR A 942 -15.88 23.70 -2.10
N ALA A 943 -14.83 22.91 -2.22
CA ALA A 943 -13.89 22.66 -1.12
C ALA A 943 -13.21 23.95 -0.65
N LEU A 944 -12.67 24.77 -1.57
CA LEU A 944 -12.01 26.03 -1.25
C LEU A 944 -12.97 27.04 -0.62
N ALA A 945 -14.19 27.19 -1.16
CA ALA A 945 -15.21 28.09 -0.59
C ALA A 945 -15.60 27.64 0.82
N LEU A 946 -15.77 26.34 1.06
CA LEU A 946 -16.06 25.82 2.40
C LEU A 946 -14.91 26.08 3.39
N ARG A 947 -13.64 25.93 2.98
CA ARG A 947 -12.49 26.31 3.81
C ARG A 947 -12.48 27.80 4.11
N ALA A 948 -12.74 28.63 3.11
CA ALA A 948 -12.78 30.09 3.25
C ALA A 948 -13.90 30.54 4.20
N LEU A 949 -15.08 29.94 4.11
CA LEU A 949 -16.17 30.18 5.06
C LEU A 949 -15.81 29.71 6.47
N ALA A 950 -15.10 28.59 6.60
CA ALA A 950 -14.64 28.08 7.89
C ALA A 950 -13.55 28.96 8.53
N SER A 951 -12.68 29.59 7.75
CA SER A 951 -11.58 30.41 8.29
C SER A 951 -12.04 31.74 8.89
N VAL A 952 -13.21 32.24 8.49
CA VAL A 952 -13.82 33.46 9.06
C VAL A 952 -14.92 33.17 10.08
N ALA A 953 -15.34 31.90 10.23
CA ALA A 953 -16.42 31.53 11.12
C ALA A 953 -16.08 31.89 12.59
N PRO A 954 -17.06 32.36 13.38
CA PRO A 954 -16.84 32.63 14.80
C PRO A 954 -16.57 31.32 15.57
N GLU A 955 -15.70 31.37 16.58
CA GLU A 955 -15.33 30.20 17.41
C GLU A 955 -16.53 29.58 18.13
N LYS A 956 -17.56 30.38 18.45
CA LYS A 956 -18.85 29.93 18.96
C LYS A 956 -19.97 30.50 18.08
N PRO A 957 -20.71 29.68 17.33
CA PRO A 957 -21.87 30.15 16.60
C PRO A 957 -22.95 30.58 17.62
N ALA A 958 -23.42 31.82 17.53
CA ALA A 958 -24.58 32.28 18.28
C ALA A 958 -25.84 31.61 17.69
N LEU A 959 -26.13 30.39 18.14
CA LEU A 959 -27.28 29.63 17.68
C LEU A 959 -28.51 30.08 18.48
N GLY A 960 -29.32 30.96 17.89
CA GLY A 960 -30.67 31.28 18.37
C GLY A 960 -31.72 30.41 17.70
N ALA A 961 -32.95 30.40 18.24
CA ALA A 961 -34.08 29.80 17.53
C ALA A 961 -34.44 30.66 16.31
N VAL A 962 -34.53 30.05 15.13
CA VAL A 962 -34.95 30.69 13.88
C VAL A 962 -36.43 30.44 13.67
N GLU A 963 -37.22 31.51 13.62
CA GLU A 963 -38.63 31.42 13.25
C GLU A 963 -38.78 31.71 11.75
N VAL A 964 -39.42 30.78 11.03
CA VAL A 964 -39.68 30.90 9.60
C VAL A 964 -41.17 31.16 9.41
N SER A 965 -41.49 32.32 8.85
CA SER A 965 -42.83 32.70 8.43
C SER A 965 -42.91 32.82 6.90
N LEU A 966 -43.96 32.25 6.30
CA LEU A 966 -44.27 32.39 4.87
C LEU A 966 -45.59 33.15 4.74
N ASN A 967 -45.58 34.27 4.00
CA ASN A 967 -46.74 35.15 3.83
C ASN A 967 -47.44 35.53 5.14
N GLY A 968 -46.66 35.85 6.18
CA GLY A 968 -47.17 36.24 7.50
C GLY A 968 -47.67 35.09 8.37
N LYS A 969 -47.73 33.85 7.86
CA LYS A 969 -48.07 32.67 8.64
C LYS A 969 -46.80 31.98 9.12
N LYS A 970 -46.71 31.70 10.43
CA LYS A 970 -45.60 30.89 10.98
C LYS A 970 -45.66 29.48 10.38
N VAL A 971 -44.56 29.04 9.75
CA VAL A 971 -44.45 27.73 9.10
C VAL A 971 -43.57 26.79 9.91
N ALA A 972 -42.48 27.29 10.49
CA ALA A 972 -41.59 26.50 11.33
C ALA A 972 -40.92 27.36 12.40
N ARG A 973 -40.60 26.74 13.54
CA ARG A 973 -39.66 27.26 14.53
C ARG A 973 -38.56 26.23 14.68
N LEU A 974 -37.33 26.66 14.41
CA LEU A 974 -36.15 25.80 14.41
C LEU A 974 -35.28 26.20 15.57
N ASP A 975 -35.11 25.33 16.55
CA ASP A 975 -34.16 25.59 17.62
C ASP A 975 -32.72 25.42 17.11
N ALA A 976 -31.77 26.06 17.79
CA ALA A 976 -30.32 25.94 17.59
C ALA A 976 -29.81 24.51 17.33
N ASN A 977 -30.49 23.52 17.91
CA ASN A 977 -30.17 22.10 17.86
C ASN A 977 -30.96 21.31 16.81
N GLN A 978 -31.80 21.96 15.99
CA GLN A 978 -32.48 21.36 14.84
C GLN A 978 -31.67 21.65 13.57
N LEU A 979 -30.78 20.70 13.32
CA LEU A 979 -29.60 20.78 12.47
C LEU A 979 -30.01 20.45 11.03
N SER A 980 -29.97 21.44 10.14
CA SER A 980 -30.37 21.34 8.73
C SER A 980 -31.83 20.90 8.50
N VAL A 981 -32.72 21.88 8.32
CA VAL A 981 -34.11 21.60 7.91
C VAL A 981 -34.31 22.00 6.46
N GLU A 982 -34.81 21.05 5.69
CA GLU A 982 -35.38 21.26 4.36
C GLU A 982 -36.89 21.31 4.53
N LEU A 983 -37.47 22.50 4.33
CA LEU A 983 -38.91 22.64 4.26
C LEU A 983 -39.31 22.52 2.79
N HIS A 984 -40.17 21.54 2.49
CA HIS A 984 -40.78 21.39 1.17
C HIS A 984 -42.17 22.00 1.19
N SER A 985 -42.47 22.85 0.21
CA SER A 985 -43.83 23.32 -0.07
C SER A 985 -44.24 22.96 -1.50
#